data_AF-A0A5P8E4H6-F1
#
_entry.id   AF-A0A5P8E4H6-F1
#
_cell.length_a   1.000
_cell.length_b   1.000
_cell.length_c   1.000
_cell.angle_alpha   90.00
_cell.angle_beta   90.00
_cell.angle_gamma   90.00
#
_symmetry.space_group_name_H-M   'P 1'
#
loop_
_entity.id
_entity.type
_entity.pdbx_description
1 polymer ?
#
loop_
_entity_poly.entity_id
_entity_poly.type
_entity_poly.pdbx_seq_one_letter_code
_entity_poly.pdbx_strand_id
1 'polypeptide(L)'
;MHTLLSLPPNVVKHFHSLTSLDRAEWFCTSDPVGCKLGSGGGTTWLLQQCKLQEDASASFSEWLGREKRILLHAGGQSRRLPCYAPSGKILTPIPVFRWESGQCIDQTLLDIQMPLYNCIMDKAPSSLRTLIASGDVYLRATEPLQEIPDADVVCYGLWADPTLASHHGVFMIDRQCANSLDFMLQKPTVEEQARLIRSHYCLMDIGVWLLSDRAVELLVKHSTDSEGNVINYDLYSDFGYALGNNPKHYNAEISQLKVAILPLPGGEFYHFGTAPELLSSSMDIQNLVKDQRYIIQQNVKRHPSLFVQNVAMQIGFNENNQYIWIENSFIGKNWRFTDHNIITGVPENDWLIEMPSGLCIDVIPYTEKGFVLRPYGYNDAFRGAFDSEATTYLGKSWKTWAETHGLEAADFGCTDDIQSAKLFPIFEDIEEMGKWFVWMTSDQPDLKLAEAWKTLARLSADDISNDANLPRLFEQRRKLLNGNLLKLANNWQKSVFYQVNLKDVAQKYADSHLALPFPLPESAPLMARIHDAMFRAEKLYIENDSNAETMERRAFELLSQGLTDGILDHKCSPKLDICEDQIVWSRSPVRIDIAGGWTDTPPYSLTKGGNVINFAIEMNGQQPLQVYVKPCREPVVICRSIDIGAIERIETYDELKMFNKIGSPFSIPKAALALSGFLSPFGAATYPSLRAQLEDFGCGIEITLLSAIPAGSGLGTSSILAATVLGALSDFCGLGWDKNDICHRVLVLEQLLTTGGGWQDQYGGVLPGVKLLQTSPGFEQMPLTRWLPDTLFTAPEYKDCHLLYYTGLTRTAKKILAEIVRGMFLNSTRHLSLLQQMKDHTLEMYEAIQRIDMLAYGRLLRETWRQNKLLDSGTNPPLIDQLCDGIDDLTLGYKLPGAGGGGFLYMLAKSPEAAERIRTKLAEQPLGKNARFVDMSISQTGLQISRS
;
A
#
# COMPACT_ATOMS: atom_id res chain seq x y z
N MET A 1 -1.79 -1.11 -18.94
CA MET A 1 -0.87 -2.10 -18.35
C MET A 1 -1.69 -3.32 -18.05
N HIS A 2 -1.48 -4.40 -18.80
CA HIS A 2 -2.23 -5.65 -18.64
C HIS A 2 -1.47 -6.66 -17.79
N THR A 3 -2.21 -7.48 -17.03
CA THR A 3 -1.65 -8.62 -16.31
C THR A 3 -2.12 -9.92 -16.94
N LEU A 4 -1.18 -10.78 -17.29
CA LEU A 4 -1.39 -12.04 -17.97
C LEU A 4 -1.02 -13.19 -17.03
N LEU A 5 -1.92 -14.16 -16.87
CA LEU A 5 -1.75 -15.28 -15.95
C LEU A 5 -1.79 -16.62 -16.68
N SER A 6 -0.77 -17.45 -16.48
CA SER A 6 -0.88 -18.88 -16.77
C SER A 6 -1.51 -19.57 -15.56
N LEU A 7 -2.66 -20.22 -15.73
CA LEU A 7 -3.44 -20.87 -14.67
C LEU A 7 -3.84 -22.31 -15.06
N PRO A 8 -4.20 -23.16 -14.10
CA PRO A 8 -4.79 -24.46 -14.40
C PRO A 8 -6.09 -24.30 -15.24
N PRO A 9 -6.39 -25.22 -16.18
CA PRO A 9 -7.52 -25.09 -17.10
C PRO A 9 -8.88 -24.86 -16.41
N ASN A 10 -9.11 -25.50 -15.27
CA ASN A 10 -10.35 -25.32 -14.50
C ASN A 10 -10.46 -23.90 -13.92
N VAL A 11 -9.35 -23.38 -13.40
CA VAL A 11 -9.30 -22.04 -12.79
C VAL A 11 -9.56 -20.97 -13.86
N VAL A 12 -9.02 -21.11 -15.08
CA VAL A 12 -9.27 -20.17 -16.19
C VAL A 12 -10.77 -19.95 -16.43
N LYS A 13 -11.58 -21.02 -16.40
CA LYS A 13 -13.03 -20.94 -16.63
C LYS A 13 -13.73 -20.06 -15.59
N HIS A 14 -13.26 -20.09 -14.35
CA HIS A 14 -13.92 -19.46 -13.20
C HIS A 14 -13.21 -18.21 -12.66
N PHE A 15 -11.97 -17.95 -13.06
CA PHE A 15 -11.09 -16.94 -12.45
C PHE A 15 -11.77 -15.58 -12.24
N HIS A 16 -12.33 -14.99 -13.29
CA HIS A 16 -13.00 -13.68 -13.21
C HIS A 16 -14.25 -13.70 -12.33
N SER A 17 -15.01 -14.81 -12.34
CA SER A 17 -16.20 -14.93 -11.48
C SER A 17 -15.85 -15.13 -10.00
N LEU A 18 -14.67 -15.67 -9.71
CA LEU A 18 -14.20 -15.91 -8.34
C LEU A 18 -13.51 -14.69 -7.74
N THR A 19 -12.76 -13.94 -8.54
CA THR A 19 -11.93 -12.81 -8.09
C THR A 19 -12.56 -11.44 -8.32
N SER A 20 -13.57 -11.36 -9.18
CA SER A 20 -14.17 -10.09 -9.65
C SER A 20 -13.19 -9.16 -10.38
N LEU A 21 -12.02 -9.65 -10.79
CA LEU A 21 -11.03 -8.89 -11.56
C LEU A 21 -11.48 -8.69 -13.01
N ASP A 22 -11.30 -7.48 -13.53
CA ASP A 22 -11.77 -7.08 -14.86
C ASP A 22 -11.04 -7.85 -15.99
N ARG A 23 -11.82 -8.33 -16.97
CA ARG A 23 -11.30 -8.98 -18.19
C ARG A 23 -10.54 -8.01 -19.09
N ALA A 24 -10.78 -6.70 -18.95
CA ALA A 24 -10.04 -5.69 -19.69
C ALA A 24 -8.59 -5.59 -19.20
N GLU A 25 -8.34 -5.69 -17.89
CA GLU A 25 -7.00 -5.53 -17.32
C GLU A 25 -6.27 -6.86 -17.09
N TRP A 26 -7.04 -7.94 -16.95
CA TRP A 26 -6.55 -9.28 -16.62
C TRP A 26 -6.89 -10.28 -17.70
N PHE A 27 -5.87 -10.94 -18.22
CA PHE A 27 -6.00 -12.06 -19.14
C PHE A 27 -5.48 -13.33 -18.47
N CYS A 28 -6.18 -14.45 -18.62
CA CYS A 28 -5.71 -15.74 -18.13
C CYS A 28 -5.96 -16.84 -19.15
N THR A 29 -5.02 -17.77 -19.25
CA THR A 29 -5.15 -18.99 -20.06
C THR A 29 -4.39 -20.14 -19.42
N SER A 30 -4.55 -21.34 -19.96
CA SER A 30 -3.77 -22.51 -19.59
C SER A 30 -2.89 -22.95 -20.75
N ASP A 31 -1.84 -23.71 -20.44
CA ASP A 31 -1.10 -24.44 -21.45
C ASP A 31 -2.06 -25.38 -22.23
N PRO A 32 -1.78 -25.68 -23.52
CA PRO A 32 -2.57 -26.62 -24.30
C PRO A 32 -2.68 -27.97 -23.60
N VAL A 33 -3.88 -28.56 -23.63
CA VAL A 33 -4.14 -29.84 -22.97
C VAL A 33 -3.19 -30.92 -23.48
N GLY A 34 -2.50 -31.60 -22.57
CA GLY A 34 -1.54 -32.67 -22.89
C GLY A 34 -0.16 -32.21 -23.34
N CYS A 35 0.10 -30.90 -23.43
CA CYS A 35 1.40 -30.35 -23.81
C CYS A 35 2.09 -29.72 -22.58
N LYS A 36 3.39 -29.99 -22.39
CA LYS A 36 4.23 -29.24 -21.45
C LYS A 36 5.06 -28.26 -22.26
N LEU A 37 4.75 -26.97 -22.16
CA LEU A 37 5.42 -25.93 -22.95
C LEU A 37 6.68 -25.36 -22.29
N GLY A 38 6.94 -25.69 -21.02
CA GLY A 38 8.02 -25.06 -20.26
C GLY A 38 7.73 -23.59 -19.96
N SER A 39 8.58 -22.95 -19.14
CA SER A 39 8.35 -21.56 -18.70
C SER A 39 8.51 -20.54 -19.85
N GLY A 40 9.41 -20.78 -20.80
CA GLY A 40 9.61 -19.95 -21.99
C GLY A 40 8.51 -20.14 -23.03
N GLY A 41 8.18 -21.39 -23.37
CA GLY A 41 7.07 -21.70 -24.29
C GLY A 41 5.72 -21.25 -23.72
N GLY A 42 5.47 -21.46 -22.41
CA GLY A 42 4.28 -20.95 -21.73
C GLY A 42 4.16 -19.42 -21.81
N THR A 43 5.28 -18.69 -21.74
CA THR A 43 5.31 -17.23 -21.93
C THR A 43 4.86 -16.85 -23.34
N THR A 44 5.42 -17.50 -24.36
CA THR A 44 5.05 -17.30 -25.77
C THR A 44 3.58 -17.60 -26.02
N TRP A 45 3.09 -18.73 -25.51
CA TRP A 45 1.69 -19.12 -25.62
C TRP A 45 0.76 -18.07 -25.02
N LEU A 46 1.05 -17.63 -23.80
CA LEU A 46 0.26 -16.63 -23.07
C LEU A 46 0.16 -15.31 -23.85
N LEU A 47 1.28 -14.83 -24.41
CA LEU A 47 1.33 -13.61 -25.23
C LEU A 47 0.55 -13.78 -26.55
N GLN A 48 0.73 -14.90 -27.26
CA GLN A 48 0.04 -15.15 -28.51
C GLN A 48 -1.48 -15.27 -28.32
N GLN A 49 -1.95 -15.96 -27.28
CA GLN A 49 -3.37 -16.09 -26.99
C GLN A 49 -4.01 -14.74 -26.60
N CYS A 50 -3.31 -13.95 -25.78
CA CYS A 50 -3.75 -12.60 -25.41
C CYS A 50 -3.88 -11.70 -26.65
N LYS A 51 -2.86 -11.71 -27.52
CA LYS A 51 -2.85 -10.98 -28.80
C LYS A 51 -3.99 -11.41 -29.71
N LEU A 52 -4.27 -12.71 -29.82
CA LEU A 52 -5.38 -13.22 -30.63
C LEU A 52 -6.75 -12.76 -30.11
N GLN A 53 -6.92 -12.66 -28.79
CA GLN A 53 -8.16 -12.18 -28.18
C GLN A 53 -8.35 -10.67 -28.36
N GLU A 54 -7.28 -9.88 -28.23
CA GLU A 54 -7.35 -8.42 -28.30
C GLU A 54 -7.37 -7.89 -29.74
N ASP A 55 -6.45 -8.37 -30.57
CA ASP A 55 -6.29 -7.90 -31.96
C ASP A 55 -5.57 -8.97 -32.80
N ALA A 56 -6.35 -9.90 -33.33
CA ALA A 56 -5.84 -10.94 -34.21
C ALA A 56 -5.15 -10.38 -35.46
N SER A 57 -5.51 -9.18 -35.91
CA SER A 57 -5.06 -8.59 -37.18
C SER A 57 -3.71 -7.87 -37.09
N ALA A 58 -3.35 -7.35 -35.92
CA ALA A 58 -2.07 -6.67 -35.70
C ALA A 58 -0.86 -7.61 -35.88
N SER A 59 0.30 -7.06 -36.22
CA SER A 59 1.55 -7.83 -36.11
C SER A 59 1.91 -8.03 -34.63
N PHE A 60 2.66 -9.10 -34.30
CA PHE A 60 3.06 -9.36 -32.92
C PHE A 60 3.90 -8.21 -32.32
N SER A 61 4.84 -7.68 -33.11
CA SER A 61 5.70 -6.55 -32.72
C SER A 61 4.89 -5.27 -32.45
N GLU A 62 3.95 -4.95 -33.36
CA GLU A 62 3.07 -3.79 -33.19
C GLU A 62 2.20 -3.92 -31.95
N TRP A 63 1.59 -5.09 -31.71
CA TRP A 63 0.75 -5.34 -30.55
C TRP A 63 1.56 -5.29 -29.24
N LEU A 64 2.74 -5.91 -29.22
CA LEU A 64 3.62 -5.94 -28.06
C LEU A 64 4.01 -4.51 -27.67
N GLY A 65 4.30 -3.66 -28.65
CA GLY A 65 4.74 -2.29 -28.41
C GLY A 65 3.67 -1.29 -27.95
N ARG A 66 2.40 -1.70 -27.84
CA ARG A 66 1.29 -0.80 -27.43
C ARG A 66 1.36 -0.42 -25.94
N GLU A 67 1.77 -1.35 -25.08
CA GLU A 67 1.76 -1.13 -23.63
C GLU A 67 2.65 -2.10 -22.84
N LYS A 68 2.81 -1.81 -21.55
CA LYS A 68 3.51 -2.63 -20.55
C LYS A 68 2.64 -3.80 -20.09
N ARG A 69 3.25 -4.96 -19.82
CA ARG A 69 2.59 -6.21 -19.40
C ARG A 69 3.34 -6.91 -18.26
N ILE A 70 2.59 -7.50 -17.33
CA ILE A 70 3.10 -8.38 -16.26
C ILE A 70 2.60 -9.79 -16.51
N LEU A 71 3.48 -10.77 -16.56
CA LEU A 71 3.18 -12.18 -16.80
C LEU A 71 3.51 -12.98 -15.55
N LEU A 72 2.52 -13.69 -15.00
CA LEU A 72 2.72 -14.58 -13.86
C LEU A 72 2.47 -16.04 -14.26
N HIS A 73 3.48 -16.87 -14.02
CA HIS A 73 3.39 -18.32 -14.24
C HIS A 73 2.87 -19.03 -13.00
N ALA A 74 1.62 -19.49 -13.05
CA ALA A 74 0.95 -20.19 -11.95
C ALA A 74 0.21 -21.47 -12.39
N GLY A 75 0.34 -21.89 -13.65
CA GLY A 75 -0.38 -23.03 -14.24
C GLY A 75 0.17 -24.42 -13.89
N GLY A 76 1.24 -24.50 -13.08
CA GLY A 76 1.82 -25.78 -12.70
C GLY A 76 0.85 -26.66 -11.90
N GLN A 77 0.96 -27.98 -12.06
CA GLN A 77 0.12 -28.99 -11.38
C GLN A 77 0.13 -28.93 -9.84
N SER A 78 1.05 -28.16 -9.25
CA SER A 78 1.08 -27.88 -7.80
C SER A 78 1.07 -29.11 -6.89
N ARG A 79 1.66 -30.22 -7.38
CA ARG A 79 1.63 -31.55 -6.74
C ARG A 79 2.05 -31.56 -5.27
N ARG A 80 3.00 -30.70 -4.90
CA ARG A 80 3.57 -30.61 -3.53
C ARG A 80 2.79 -29.69 -2.58
N LEU A 81 1.74 -29.03 -3.07
CA LEU A 81 0.78 -28.28 -2.27
C LEU A 81 -0.64 -28.70 -2.68
N PRO A 82 -1.07 -29.92 -2.32
CA PRO A 82 -2.31 -30.49 -2.83
C PRO A 82 -3.53 -29.61 -2.56
N CYS A 83 -3.70 -29.10 -1.34
CA CYS A 83 -4.87 -28.33 -0.90
C CYS A 83 -5.20 -27.11 -1.76
N TYR A 84 -4.22 -26.52 -2.43
CA TYR A 84 -4.42 -25.35 -3.31
C TYR A 84 -4.15 -25.64 -4.79
N ALA A 85 -3.87 -26.90 -5.16
CA ALA A 85 -3.73 -27.29 -6.55
C ALA A 85 -5.01 -27.03 -7.39
N PRO A 86 -6.23 -27.32 -6.90
CA PRO A 86 -7.45 -27.09 -7.68
C PRO A 86 -7.80 -25.61 -7.87
N SER A 87 -7.58 -24.77 -6.85
CA SER A 87 -7.84 -23.32 -6.96
C SER A 87 -6.67 -22.54 -7.57
N GLY A 88 -5.49 -23.16 -7.71
CA GLY A 88 -4.25 -22.52 -8.12
C GLY A 88 -3.54 -21.81 -6.96
N LYS A 89 -2.19 -21.90 -6.93
CA LYS A 89 -1.34 -21.33 -5.87
C LYS A 89 -1.49 -19.82 -5.70
N ILE A 90 -1.71 -19.09 -6.80
CA ILE A 90 -1.87 -17.63 -6.73
C ILE A 90 -3.13 -17.21 -5.94
N LEU A 91 -4.14 -18.09 -5.85
CA LEU A 91 -5.37 -17.86 -5.09
C LEU A 91 -5.31 -18.50 -3.70
N THR A 92 -4.13 -18.92 -3.24
CA THR A 92 -3.92 -19.36 -1.86
C THR A 92 -4.21 -18.18 -0.92
N PRO A 93 -5.15 -18.34 0.05
CA PRO A 93 -5.43 -17.29 1.03
C PRO A 93 -4.22 -17.02 1.91
N ILE A 94 -3.90 -15.74 2.12
CA ILE A 94 -2.80 -15.32 2.99
C ILE A 94 -3.37 -14.54 4.18
N PRO A 95 -3.08 -14.95 5.43
CA PRO A 95 -3.49 -14.20 6.62
C PRO A 95 -2.94 -12.77 6.59
N VAL A 96 -3.74 -11.80 7.04
CA VAL A 96 -3.29 -10.41 7.17
C VAL A 96 -2.10 -10.31 8.11
N PHE A 97 -1.14 -9.46 7.77
CA PHE A 97 0.08 -9.25 8.53
C PHE A 97 -0.20 -8.34 9.72
N ARG A 98 0.11 -8.81 10.93
CA ARG A 98 -0.21 -8.07 12.17
C ARG A 98 0.51 -6.73 12.33
N TRP A 99 1.55 -6.52 11.55
CA TRP A 99 2.38 -5.31 11.58
C TRP A 99 2.04 -4.32 10.45
N GLU A 100 1.12 -4.68 9.56
CA GLU A 100 0.68 -3.86 8.45
C GLU A 100 -0.81 -3.51 8.57
N SER A 101 -1.17 -2.34 8.07
CA SER A 101 -2.54 -1.81 8.11
C SER A 101 -3.07 -1.66 6.69
N GLY A 102 -4.36 -1.88 6.50
CA GLY A 102 -5.05 -1.71 5.22
C GLY A 102 -4.96 -2.91 4.29
N GLN A 103 -4.67 -4.10 4.80
CA GLN A 103 -4.79 -5.35 4.03
C GLN A 103 -6.24 -5.83 3.96
N CYS A 104 -6.61 -6.52 2.88
CA CYS A 104 -7.91 -7.17 2.75
C CYS A 104 -7.90 -8.48 3.54
N ILE A 105 -9.01 -8.78 4.23
CA ILE A 105 -9.10 -9.96 5.13
C ILE A 105 -9.07 -11.30 4.39
N ASP A 106 -9.45 -11.28 3.12
CA ASP A 106 -9.54 -12.41 2.18
C ASP A 106 -8.48 -12.33 1.08
N GLN A 107 -7.41 -11.57 1.30
CA GLN A 107 -6.29 -11.46 0.37
C GLN A 107 -5.68 -12.82 0.03
N THR A 108 -5.15 -12.91 -1.18
CA THR A 108 -4.48 -14.07 -1.75
C THR A 108 -3.00 -13.79 -1.99
N LEU A 109 -2.25 -14.81 -2.38
CA LEU A 109 -0.85 -14.66 -2.79
C LEU A 109 -0.70 -13.69 -3.97
N LEU A 110 -1.64 -13.68 -4.92
CA LEU A 110 -1.67 -12.73 -6.03
C LEU A 110 -1.74 -11.29 -5.52
N ASP A 111 -2.65 -11.01 -4.59
CA ASP A 111 -2.91 -9.65 -4.07
C ASP A 111 -1.67 -9.04 -3.42
N ILE A 112 -0.87 -9.84 -2.72
CA ILE A 112 0.35 -9.38 -2.06
C ILE A 112 1.56 -9.31 -3.00
N GLN A 113 1.57 -10.06 -4.10
CA GLN A 113 2.65 -10.04 -5.10
C GLN A 113 2.60 -8.79 -5.99
N MET A 114 1.41 -8.43 -6.47
CA MET A 114 1.24 -7.39 -7.49
C MET A 114 1.81 -6.01 -7.13
N PRO A 115 1.74 -5.51 -5.88
CA PRO A 115 2.28 -4.19 -5.55
C PRO A 115 3.74 -4.00 -5.93
N LEU A 116 4.60 -5.01 -5.67
CA LEU A 116 6.02 -4.92 -6.02
C LEU A 116 6.23 -4.95 -7.54
N TYR A 117 5.51 -5.83 -8.25
CA TYR A 117 5.64 -5.96 -9.70
C TYR A 117 5.16 -4.70 -10.44
N ASN A 118 4.08 -4.08 -9.96
CA ASN A 118 3.61 -2.79 -10.46
C ASN A 118 4.67 -1.70 -10.23
N CYS A 119 5.29 -1.67 -9.05
CA CYS A 119 6.36 -0.71 -8.74
C CYS A 119 7.59 -0.88 -9.65
N ILE A 120 8.01 -2.13 -9.90
CA ILE A 120 9.10 -2.44 -10.84
C ILE A 120 8.72 -1.96 -12.25
N MET A 121 7.50 -2.26 -12.72
CA MET A 121 7.05 -1.87 -14.05
C MET A 121 6.87 -0.37 -14.21
N ASP A 122 6.45 0.34 -13.19
CA ASP A 122 6.36 1.81 -13.20
C ASP A 122 7.76 2.44 -13.37
N LYS A 123 8.79 1.87 -12.73
CA LYS A 123 10.19 2.31 -12.88
C LYS A 123 10.85 1.83 -14.18
N ALA A 124 10.31 0.83 -14.86
CA ALA A 124 10.93 0.27 -16.06
C ALA A 124 10.97 1.31 -17.22
N PRO A 125 12.09 1.41 -17.96
CA PRO A 125 12.17 2.27 -19.14
C PRO A 125 11.17 1.85 -20.21
N SER A 126 10.85 2.76 -21.13
CA SER A 126 9.88 2.49 -22.21
C SER A 126 10.27 1.35 -23.16
N SER A 127 11.56 0.99 -23.19
CA SER A 127 12.13 -0.14 -23.93
C SER A 127 11.83 -1.50 -23.29
N LEU A 128 11.59 -1.55 -21.96
CA LEU A 128 11.29 -2.76 -21.20
C LEU A 128 9.78 -2.82 -20.91
N ARG A 129 9.07 -3.63 -21.70
CA ARG A 129 7.60 -3.68 -21.69
C ARG A 129 7.03 -4.94 -21.08
N THR A 130 7.83 -6.00 -20.90
CA THR A 130 7.34 -7.30 -20.44
C THR A 130 8.05 -7.72 -19.16
N LEU A 131 7.31 -7.88 -18.06
CA LEU A 131 7.81 -8.52 -16.83
C LEU A 131 7.32 -9.96 -16.78
N ILE A 132 8.22 -10.91 -16.52
CA ILE A 132 7.89 -12.31 -16.27
C ILE A 132 8.23 -12.61 -14.81
N ALA A 133 7.28 -13.18 -14.07
CA ALA A 133 7.51 -13.62 -12.71
C ALA A 133 6.83 -14.95 -12.34
N SER A 134 7.34 -15.59 -11.28
CA SER A 134 6.71 -16.80 -10.71
C SER A 134 5.47 -16.45 -9.87
N GLY A 135 4.42 -17.26 -9.99
CA GLY A 135 3.20 -17.12 -9.21
C GLY A 135 3.27 -17.72 -7.80
N ASP A 136 4.32 -18.45 -7.43
CA ASP A 136 4.43 -19.15 -6.14
C ASP A 136 5.48 -18.58 -5.18
N VAL A 137 5.99 -17.38 -5.46
CA VAL A 137 6.96 -16.67 -4.63
C VAL A 137 6.41 -15.32 -4.24
N TYR A 138 6.43 -14.99 -2.95
CA TYR A 138 6.23 -13.62 -2.49
C TYR A 138 7.58 -12.95 -2.24
N LEU A 139 7.74 -11.76 -2.80
CA LEU A 139 8.97 -10.96 -2.75
C LEU A 139 8.70 -9.65 -2.04
N ARG A 140 9.67 -9.19 -1.24
CA ARG A 140 9.64 -7.86 -0.62
C ARG A 140 10.95 -7.14 -0.84
N ALA A 141 10.87 -5.84 -1.07
CA ALA A 141 12.00 -4.93 -0.97
C ALA A 141 11.85 -4.14 0.34
N THR A 142 12.88 -4.15 1.18
CA THR A 142 12.88 -3.35 2.42
C THR A 142 13.52 -1.97 2.23
N GLU A 143 14.13 -1.75 1.07
CA GLU A 143 14.72 -0.49 0.65
C GLU A 143 14.13 -0.02 -0.70
N PRO A 144 14.19 1.28 -1.03
CA PRO A 144 13.70 1.79 -2.31
C PRO A 144 14.35 1.10 -3.52
N LEU A 145 13.53 0.80 -4.54
CA LEU A 145 14.01 0.19 -5.77
C LEU A 145 14.99 1.11 -6.52
N GLN A 146 16.07 0.51 -7.01
CA GLN A 146 17.10 1.16 -7.84
C GLN A 146 16.55 1.57 -9.22
N GLU A 147 17.24 2.49 -9.90
CA GLU A 147 16.96 2.78 -11.32
C GLU A 147 17.25 1.55 -12.19
N ILE A 148 16.35 1.28 -13.13
CA ILE A 148 16.47 0.13 -14.04
C ILE A 148 17.35 0.56 -15.23
N PRO A 149 18.49 -0.11 -15.49
CA PRO A 149 19.39 0.27 -16.56
C PRO A 149 18.80 -0.05 -17.93
N ASP A 150 19.26 0.67 -18.96
CA ASP A 150 18.90 0.38 -20.34
C ASP A 150 19.61 -0.90 -20.83
N ALA A 151 18.83 -1.96 -21.00
CA ALA A 151 19.27 -3.30 -21.40
C ALA A 151 18.13 -4.02 -22.14
N ASP A 152 18.46 -5.06 -22.90
CA ASP A 152 17.43 -5.88 -23.57
C ASP A 152 16.74 -6.83 -22.58
N VAL A 153 17.48 -7.29 -21.55
CA VAL A 153 16.99 -8.15 -20.45
C VAL A 153 17.54 -7.63 -19.12
N VAL A 154 16.67 -7.46 -18.13
CA VAL A 154 17.06 -7.14 -16.75
C VAL A 154 16.52 -8.21 -15.82
N CYS A 155 17.40 -8.92 -15.12
CA CYS A 155 16.99 -9.92 -14.13
C CYS A 155 17.22 -9.39 -12.72
N TYR A 156 16.24 -9.60 -11.85
CA TYR A 156 16.42 -9.35 -10.43
C TYR A 156 16.98 -10.59 -9.74
N GLY A 157 17.87 -10.39 -8.78
CA GLY A 157 18.37 -11.46 -7.93
C GLY A 157 18.52 -11.04 -6.47
N LEU A 158 18.78 -12.03 -5.63
CA LEU A 158 18.97 -11.88 -4.19
C LEU A 158 20.34 -12.40 -3.76
N TRP A 159 20.98 -11.68 -2.83
CA TRP A 159 22.12 -12.22 -2.10
C TRP A 159 21.63 -13.28 -1.12
N ALA A 160 21.90 -14.55 -1.43
CA ALA A 160 21.45 -15.70 -0.64
C ALA A 160 22.64 -16.56 -0.21
N ASP A 161 22.44 -17.34 0.87
CA ASP A 161 23.38 -18.39 1.24
C ASP A 161 23.48 -19.44 0.12
N PRO A 162 24.68 -20.00 -0.17
CA PRO A 162 24.86 -20.99 -1.23
C PRO A 162 23.94 -22.21 -1.12
N THR A 163 23.53 -22.60 0.09
CA THR A 163 22.60 -23.71 0.33
C THR A 163 21.23 -23.37 -0.25
N LEU A 164 20.70 -22.18 0.06
CA LEU A 164 19.42 -21.73 -0.48
C LEU A 164 19.52 -21.58 -2.01
N ALA A 165 20.59 -20.95 -2.50
CA ALA A 165 20.82 -20.75 -3.92
C ALA A 165 20.92 -22.07 -4.73
N SER A 166 21.35 -23.18 -4.09
CA SER A 166 21.45 -24.49 -4.75
C SER A 166 20.12 -25.08 -5.23
N HIS A 167 19.00 -24.55 -4.73
CA HIS A 167 17.66 -24.96 -5.13
C HIS A 167 17.06 -24.10 -6.27
N HIS A 168 17.74 -23.03 -6.66
CA HIS A 168 17.26 -22.02 -7.61
C HIS A 168 18.26 -21.79 -8.77
N GLY A 169 17.89 -20.92 -9.71
CA GLY A 169 18.83 -20.37 -10.67
C GLY A 169 19.83 -19.44 -9.98
N VAL A 170 21.05 -19.35 -10.49
CA VAL A 170 22.10 -18.48 -9.98
C VAL A 170 22.74 -17.71 -11.13
N PHE A 171 22.73 -16.39 -11.04
CA PHE A 171 23.44 -15.49 -11.94
C PHE A 171 24.90 -15.36 -11.50
N MET A 172 25.81 -15.52 -12.46
CA MET A 172 27.24 -15.33 -12.27
C MET A 172 27.63 -14.00 -12.91
N ILE A 173 28.17 -13.09 -12.10
CA ILE A 173 28.55 -11.73 -12.52
C ILE A 173 30.07 -11.61 -12.36
N ASP A 174 30.78 -11.27 -13.44
CA ASP A 174 32.23 -11.03 -13.35
C ASP A 174 32.50 -9.83 -12.42
N ARG A 175 33.42 -9.99 -11.47
CA ARG A 175 33.84 -8.92 -10.56
C ARG A 175 34.46 -7.72 -11.28
N GLN A 176 34.97 -7.88 -12.50
CA GLN A 176 35.52 -6.79 -13.32
C GLN A 176 34.43 -6.00 -14.06
N CYS A 177 33.28 -6.61 -14.32
CA CYS A 177 32.14 -6.01 -15.01
C CYS A 177 30.90 -6.07 -14.12
N ALA A 178 30.90 -5.23 -13.09
CA ALA A 178 29.77 -5.11 -12.17
C ALA A 178 28.50 -4.76 -12.96
N ASN A 179 27.41 -5.51 -12.72
CA ASN A 179 26.05 -5.34 -13.25
C ASN A 179 25.74 -6.00 -14.62
N SER A 180 26.69 -6.67 -15.28
CA SER A 180 26.41 -7.47 -16.48
C SER A 180 26.45 -8.97 -16.19
N LEU A 181 25.51 -9.73 -16.76
CA LEU A 181 25.54 -11.20 -16.64
C LEU A 181 26.74 -11.77 -17.41
N ASP A 182 27.54 -12.60 -16.75
CA ASP A 182 28.54 -13.40 -17.45
C ASP A 182 27.92 -14.70 -17.98
N PHE A 183 27.33 -15.50 -17.09
CA PHE A 183 26.53 -16.69 -17.41
C PHE A 183 25.59 -17.09 -16.27
N MET A 184 24.65 -17.99 -16.54
CA MET A 184 23.70 -18.52 -15.56
C MET A 184 23.94 -20.00 -15.25
N LEU A 185 23.65 -20.42 -14.02
CA LEU A 185 23.61 -21.81 -13.58
C LEU A 185 22.22 -22.16 -13.04
N GLN A 186 21.72 -23.36 -13.33
CA GLN A 186 20.46 -23.86 -12.79
C GLN A 186 20.75 -24.90 -11.70
N LYS A 187 20.32 -24.62 -10.46
CA LYS A 187 20.48 -25.49 -9.29
C LYS A 187 21.92 -25.98 -9.07
N PRO A 188 22.92 -25.06 -9.05
CA PRO A 188 24.32 -25.44 -8.89
C PRO A 188 24.60 -25.99 -7.49
N THR A 189 25.52 -26.94 -7.40
CA THR A 189 25.97 -27.47 -6.10
C THR A 189 26.69 -26.40 -5.28
N VAL A 190 26.70 -26.53 -3.96
CA VAL A 190 27.43 -25.61 -3.06
C VAL A 190 28.92 -25.57 -3.38
N GLU A 191 29.51 -26.70 -3.78
CA GLU A 191 30.92 -26.81 -4.18
C GLU A 191 31.22 -26.04 -5.47
N GLU A 192 30.34 -26.14 -6.46
CA GLU A 192 30.45 -25.40 -7.73
C GLU A 192 30.39 -23.89 -7.49
N GLN A 193 29.45 -23.43 -6.66
CA GLN A 193 29.32 -22.04 -6.27
C GLN A 193 30.58 -21.54 -5.54
N ALA A 194 31.09 -22.32 -4.58
CA ALA A 194 32.29 -21.97 -3.82
C ALA A 194 33.54 -21.81 -4.71
N ARG A 195 33.67 -22.62 -5.76
CA ARG A 195 34.76 -22.51 -6.75
C ARG A 195 34.69 -21.20 -7.52
N LEU A 196 33.49 -20.77 -7.93
CA LEU A 196 33.27 -19.62 -8.80
C LEU A 196 33.23 -18.28 -8.05
N ILE A 197 32.91 -18.28 -6.75
CA ILE A 197 32.88 -17.08 -5.88
C ILE A 197 34.18 -16.27 -5.89
N ARG A 198 35.33 -16.89 -6.21
CA ARG A 198 36.63 -16.20 -6.27
C ARG A 198 36.70 -15.19 -7.41
N SER A 199 36.13 -15.52 -8.56
CA SER A 199 36.13 -14.68 -9.76
C SER A 199 34.82 -13.93 -9.99
N HIS A 200 33.70 -14.46 -9.45
CA HIS A 200 32.36 -13.94 -9.72
C HIS A 200 31.63 -13.55 -8.43
N TYR A 201 30.65 -12.68 -8.58
CA TYR A 201 29.55 -12.58 -7.64
C TYR A 201 28.45 -13.57 -8.02
N CYS A 202 27.87 -14.24 -7.02
CA CYS A 202 26.76 -15.17 -7.18
C CYS A 202 25.49 -14.51 -6.65
N LEU A 203 24.49 -14.38 -7.50
CA LEU A 203 23.20 -13.83 -7.13
C LEU A 203 22.10 -14.86 -7.42
N MET A 204 21.30 -15.20 -6.42
CA MET A 204 20.20 -16.14 -6.60
C MET A 204 19.12 -15.49 -7.45
N ASP A 205 18.66 -16.17 -8.50
CA ASP A 205 17.52 -15.74 -9.29
C ASP A 205 16.24 -15.85 -8.47
N ILE A 206 15.51 -14.74 -8.37
CA ILE A 206 14.21 -14.70 -7.68
C ILE A 206 13.04 -14.87 -8.65
N GLY A 207 13.33 -15.10 -9.94
CA GLY A 207 12.34 -15.34 -10.97
C GLY A 207 11.56 -14.07 -11.31
N VAL A 208 12.22 -12.91 -11.41
CA VAL A 208 11.63 -11.65 -11.91
C VAL A 208 12.52 -11.08 -13.02
N TRP A 209 12.02 -11.13 -14.26
CA TRP A 209 12.76 -10.79 -15.47
C TRP A 209 12.01 -9.73 -16.26
N LEU A 210 12.67 -8.63 -16.59
CA LEU A 210 12.17 -7.60 -17.51
C LEU A 210 12.78 -7.82 -18.88
N LEU A 211 11.94 -7.86 -19.91
CA LEU A 211 12.34 -8.08 -21.30
C LEU A 211 11.90 -6.92 -22.18
N SER A 212 12.79 -6.55 -23.08
CA SER A 212 12.51 -5.68 -24.22
C SER A 212 11.71 -6.41 -25.29
N ASP A 213 11.08 -5.66 -26.19
CA ASP A 213 10.32 -6.24 -27.31
C ASP A 213 11.20 -7.15 -28.17
N ARG A 214 12.46 -6.77 -28.41
CA ARG A 214 13.45 -7.59 -29.12
C ARG A 214 13.74 -8.91 -28.41
N ALA A 215 13.91 -8.89 -27.08
CA ALA A 215 14.16 -10.10 -26.31
C ALA A 215 12.95 -11.04 -26.33
N VAL A 216 11.73 -10.49 -26.24
CA VAL A 216 10.48 -11.26 -26.34
C VAL A 216 10.33 -11.87 -27.73
N GLU A 217 10.61 -11.12 -28.81
CA GLU A 217 10.55 -11.65 -30.17
C GLU A 217 11.50 -12.84 -30.39
N LEU A 218 12.72 -12.77 -29.85
CA LEU A 218 13.66 -13.89 -29.89
C LEU A 218 13.19 -15.08 -29.05
N LEU A 219 12.61 -14.84 -27.86
CA LEU A 219 12.01 -15.89 -27.04
C LEU A 219 10.88 -16.59 -27.81
N VAL A 220 9.98 -15.83 -28.43
CA VAL A 220 8.89 -16.37 -29.27
C VAL A 220 9.47 -17.20 -30.41
N LYS A 221 10.41 -16.65 -31.18
CA LYS A 221 11.04 -17.35 -32.32
C LYS A 221 11.66 -18.69 -31.92
N HIS A 222 12.38 -18.75 -30.81
CA HIS A 222 13.07 -19.98 -30.37
C HIS A 222 12.17 -20.98 -29.65
N SER A 223 11.01 -20.53 -29.17
CA SER A 223 9.99 -21.38 -28.54
C SER A 223 8.89 -21.81 -29.51
N THR A 224 9.04 -21.55 -30.81
CA THR A 224 8.13 -22.01 -31.86
C THR A 224 8.85 -22.88 -32.90
N ASP A 225 8.18 -23.90 -33.40
CA ASP A 225 8.67 -24.71 -34.51
C ASP A 225 8.45 -24.02 -35.87
N SER A 226 8.89 -24.68 -36.96
CA SER A 226 8.73 -24.18 -38.34
C SER A 226 7.28 -24.07 -38.81
N GLU A 227 6.35 -24.74 -38.13
CA GLU A 227 4.92 -24.71 -38.43
C GLU A 227 4.19 -23.63 -37.60
N GLY A 228 4.91 -22.97 -36.68
CA GLY A 228 4.39 -21.93 -35.80
C GLY A 228 3.76 -22.46 -34.51
N ASN A 229 3.91 -23.76 -34.20
CA ASN A 229 3.43 -24.32 -32.95
C ASN A 229 4.43 -24.02 -31.82
N VAL A 230 3.91 -23.72 -30.64
CA VAL A 230 4.74 -23.51 -29.45
C VAL A 230 5.27 -24.84 -28.93
N ILE A 231 6.58 -24.92 -28.70
CA ILE A 231 7.28 -26.12 -28.24
C ILE A 231 7.67 -26.01 -26.76
N ASN A 232 8.10 -27.14 -26.18
CA ASN A 232 8.67 -27.14 -24.83
C ASN A 232 9.99 -26.37 -24.82
N TYR A 233 10.00 -25.22 -24.16
CA TYR A 233 11.16 -24.34 -24.08
C TYR A 233 11.22 -23.72 -22.67
N ASP A 234 12.29 -23.96 -21.92
CA ASP A 234 12.44 -23.44 -20.57
C ASP A 234 13.20 -22.10 -20.56
N LEU A 235 12.64 -21.12 -19.85
CA LEU A 235 13.21 -19.79 -19.73
C LEU A 235 14.59 -19.81 -19.06
N TYR A 236 14.84 -20.72 -18.14
CA TYR A 236 16.09 -20.76 -17.38
C TYR A 236 17.16 -21.60 -18.08
N SER A 237 16.83 -22.84 -18.46
CA SER A 237 17.84 -23.76 -19.02
C SER A 237 18.09 -23.57 -20.52
N ASP A 238 17.11 -23.08 -21.28
CA ASP A 238 17.28 -22.91 -22.72
C ASP A 238 17.60 -21.45 -23.06
N PHE A 239 16.72 -20.51 -22.67
CA PHE A 239 16.94 -19.09 -22.91
C PHE A 239 18.05 -18.52 -22.01
N GLY A 240 17.96 -18.74 -20.69
CA GLY A 240 18.90 -18.20 -19.70
C GLY A 240 20.35 -18.66 -19.89
N TYR A 241 20.57 -19.90 -20.30
CA TYR A 241 21.92 -20.40 -20.60
C TYR A 241 22.55 -19.82 -21.87
N ALA A 242 21.75 -19.21 -22.75
CA ALA A 242 22.21 -18.51 -23.93
C ALA A 242 22.49 -17.02 -23.73
N LEU A 243 22.15 -16.50 -22.54
CA LEU A 243 22.37 -15.12 -22.13
C LEU A 243 23.72 -14.92 -21.44
N GLY A 244 24.21 -13.68 -21.49
CA GLY A 244 25.44 -13.25 -20.83
C GLY A 244 26.64 -13.13 -21.77
N ASN A 245 27.76 -12.65 -21.23
CA ASN A 245 29.00 -12.41 -21.99
C ASN A 245 29.71 -13.72 -22.39
N ASN A 246 29.67 -14.73 -21.51
CA ASN A 246 30.27 -16.05 -21.74
C ASN A 246 29.22 -17.16 -21.52
N PRO A 247 28.18 -17.23 -22.37
CA PRO A 247 27.03 -18.10 -22.16
C PRO A 247 27.42 -19.58 -22.18
N LYS A 248 26.68 -20.39 -21.42
CA LYS A 248 26.89 -21.85 -21.36
C LYS A 248 26.50 -22.53 -22.67
N HIS A 249 25.51 -21.98 -23.37
CA HIS A 249 25.09 -22.41 -24.69
C HIS A 249 25.10 -21.23 -25.67
N TYR A 250 26.05 -21.19 -26.58
CA TYR A 250 26.15 -20.08 -27.53
C TYR A 250 25.01 -20.11 -28.56
N ASN A 251 24.27 -19.01 -28.66
CA ASN A 251 23.28 -18.75 -29.71
C ASN A 251 23.54 -17.36 -30.30
N ALA A 252 23.81 -17.28 -31.60
CA ALA A 252 24.27 -16.05 -32.24
C ALA A 252 23.30 -14.86 -32.11
N GLU A 253 21.99 -15.10 -31.98
CA GLU A 253 20.98 -14.04 -31.85
C GLU A 253 20.74 -13.68 -30.38
N ILE A 254 20.55 -14.68 -29.51
CA ILE A 254 20.25 -14.48 -28.08
C ILE A 254 21.48 -13.90 -27.35
N SER A 255 22.68 -14.37 -27.66
CA SER A 255 23.92 -13.91 -27.00
C SER A 255 24.31 -12.47 -27.39
N GLN A 256 23.59 -11.82 -28.32
CA GLN A 256 23.72 -10.39 -28.63
C GLN A 256 22.81 -9.49 -27.79
N LEU A 257 21.96 -10.06 -26.93
CA LEU A 257 21.13 -9.29 -26.03
C LEU A 257 21.98 -8.73 -24.89
N LYS A 258 21.83 -7.44 -24.61
CA LYS A 258 22.45 -6.80 -23.45
C LYS A 258 21.69 -7.21 -22.19
N VAL A 259 22.38 -7.88 -21.26
CA VAL A 259 21.77 -8.38 -20.02
C VAL A 259 22.34 -7.66 -18.82
N ALA A 260 21.46 -7.08 -18.01
CA ALA A 260 21.82 -6.46 -16.74
C ALA A 260 21.24 -7.26 -15.56
N ILE A 261 21.98 -7.32 -14.46
CA ILE A 261 21.52 -7.96 -13.22
C ILE A 261 21.39 -6.90 -12.13
N LEU A 262 20.22 -6.87 -11.48
CA LEU A 262 19.94 -5.98 -10.36
C LEU A 262 19.68 -6.78 -9.08
N PRO A 263 20.36 -6.47 -7.97
CA PRO A 263 19.97 -7.01 -6.68
C PRO A 263 18.66 -6.38 -6.20
N LEU A 264 17.77 -7.18 -5.61
CA LEU A 264 16.60 -6.65 -4.91
C LEU A 264 17.04 -6.01 -3.58
N PRO A 265 16.90 -4.68 -3.39
CA PRO A 265 17.41 -3.97 -2.22
C PRO A 265 16.77 -4.46 -0.92
N GLY A 266 17.60 -4.92 0.02
CA GLY A 266 17.15 -5.56 1.25
C GLY A 266 16.10 -6.65 1.01
N GLY A 267 16.24 -7.40 -0.08
CA GLY A 267 15.21 -8.30 -0.58
C GLY A 267 14.89 -9.46 0.37
N GLU A 268 13.61 -9.80 0.47
CA GLU A 268 13.15 -10.99 1.18
C GLU A 268 12.43 -11.91 0.20
N PHE A 269 12.66 -13.22 0.34
CA PHE A 269 12.16 -14.26 -0.55
C PHE A 269 11.37 -15.29 0.25
N TYR A 270 10.10 -15.46 -0.09
CA TYR A 270 9.17 -16.38 0.56
C TYR A 270 8.52 -17.29 -0.46
N HIS A 271 8.79 -18.59 -0.38
CA HIS A 271 8.26 -19.56 -1.32
C HIS A 271 6.97 -20.19 -0.76
N PHE A 272 6.01 -20.45 -1.63
CA PHE A 272 4.72 -21.08 -1.32
C PHE A 272 4.50 -22.32 -2.20
N GLY A 273 5.59 -23.01 -2.57
CA GLY A 273 5.54 -24.13 -3.51
C GLY A 273 5.15 -25.48 -2.90
N THR A 274 5.25 -25.62 -1.57
CA THR A 274 5.01 -26.87 -0.83
C THR A 274 4.24 -26.61 0.48
N ALA A 275 3.64 -27.66 1.05
CA ALA A 275 2.98 -27.61 2.34
C ALA A 275 3.86 -27.09 3.51
N PRO A 276 5.14 -27.52 3.66
CA PRO A 276 6.04 -26.95 4.66
C PRO A 276 6.35 -25.47 4.46
N GLU A 277 6.54 -25.06 3.21
CA GLU A 277 6.86 -23.68 2.84
C GLU A 277 5.68 -22.74 3.11
N LEU A 278 4.43 -23.20 2.90
CA LEU A 278 3.23 -22.43 3.23
C LEU A 278 3.26 -21.92 4.68
N LEU A 279 3.58 -22.79 5.64
CA LEU A 279 3.59 -22.42 7.06
C LEU A 279 4.87 -21.69 7.46
N SER A 280 6.04 -22.15 7.02
CA SER A 280 7.32 -21.52 7.37
C SER A 280 7.41 -20.09 6.82
N SER A 281 7.10 -19.88 5.54
CA SER A 281 7.04 -18.54 4.93
C SER A 281 6.03 -17.65 5.64
N SER A 282 4.81 -18.14 5.90
CA SER A 282 3.80 -17.35 6.61
C SER A 282 4.24 -16.99 8.03
N MET A 283 4.91 -17.90 8.73
CA MET A 283 5.43 -17.67 10.08
C MET A 283 6.55 -16.63 10.08
N ASP A 284 7.49 -16.72 9.14
CA ASP A 284 8.59 -15.78 9.02
C ASP A 284 8.05 -14.37 8.73
N ILE A 285 7.11 -14.24 7.79
CA ILE A 285 6.46 -12.96 7.45
C ILE A 285 5.73 -12.37 8.66
N GLN A 286 4.95 -13.17 9.40
CA GLN A 286 4.21 -12.67 10.56
C GLN A 286 5.12 -12.21 11.71
N ASN A 287 6.34 -12.74 11.80
CA ASN A 287 7.30 -12.43 12.86
C ASN A 287 8.40 -11.42 12.42
N LEU A 288 8.19 -10.68 11.33
CA LEU A 288 9.16 -9.70 10.80
C LEU A 288 9.43 -8.51 11.71
N VAL A 289 8.40 -7.95 12.37
CA VAL A 289 8.60 -6.83 13.28
C VAL A 289 9.25 -7.31 14.58
N LYS A 290 10.57 -7.14 14.63
CA LYS A 290 11.45 -7.46 15.76
C LYS A 290 11.66 -6.29 16.73
N ASP A 291 10.93 -5.17 16.59
CA ASP A 291 11.10 -4.04 17.50
C ASP A 291 10.59 -4.41 18.89
N GLN A 292 11.55 -4.72 19.78
CA GLN A 292 11.30 -5.10 21.16
C GLN A 292 10.50 -4.01 21.91
N ARG A 293 10.58 -2.73 21.52
CA ARG A 293 9.82 -1.64 22.17
C ARG A 293 8.34 -1.71 21.82
N TYR A 294 8.01 -1.99 20.56
CA TYR A 294 6.63 -2.17 20.11
C TYR A 294 6.01 -3.45 20.69
N ILE A 295 6.79 -4.53 20.77
CA ILE A 295 6.42 -5.80 21.41
C ILE A 295 6.12 -5.63 22.90
N ILE A 296 6.94 -4.87 23.64
CA ILE A 296 6.78 -4.63 25.08
C ILE A 296 5.59 -3.70 25.36
N GLN A 297 5.39 -2.65 24.56
CA GLN A 297 4.27 -1.70 24.73
C GLN A 297 2.90 -2.32 24.38
N GLN A 298 2.85 -3.21 23.39
CA GLN A 298 1.59 -3.84 22.93
C GLN A 298 1.42 -5.30 23.40
N ASN A 299 2.34 -5.83 24.22
CA ASN A 299 2.31 -7.19 24.75
C ASN A 299 2.23 -8.28 23.65
N VAL A 300 2.87 -8.04 22.50
CA VAL A 300 2.76 -8.90 21.30
C VAL A 300 3.65 -10.12 21.46
N LYS A 301 3.08 -11.25 21.91
CA LYS A 301 3.77 -12.55 21.90
C LYS A 301 4.14 -12.94 20.46
N ARG A 302 5.26 -13.66 20.27
CA ARG A 302 5.61 -14.29 18.98
C ARG A 302 4.39 -15.04 18.43
N HIS A 303 4.14 -14.92 17.13
CA HIS A 303 3.02 -15.61 16.52
C HIS A 303 3.28 -17.11 16.60
N PRO A 304 2.36 -17.92 17.18
CA PRO A 304 2.49 -19.37 17.14
C PRO A 304 2.40 -19.86 15.68
N SER A 305 2.93 -21.03 15.34
CA SER A 305 2.80 -21.60 13.99
C SER A 305 1.38 -22.13 13.71
N LEU A 306 0.35 -21.37 14.08
CA LEU A 306 -1.08 -21.69 14.02
C LEU A 306 -1.80 -20.66 13.15
N PHE A 307 -2.30 -21.10 12.00
CA PHE A 307 -3.02 -20.26 11.04
C PHE A 307 -4.45 -20.77 10.89
N VAL A 308 -5.42 -19.91 11.19
CA VAL A 308 -6.85 -20.25 11.14
C VAL A 308 -7.59 -19.14 10.40
N GLN A 309 -8.14 -19.46 9.22
CA GLN A 309 -8.82 -18.48 8.36
C GLN A 309 -10.10 -19.08 7.78
N ASN A 310 -11.21 -18.33 7.80
CA ASN A 310 -12.50 -18.80 7.30
C ASN A 310 -12.91 -20.16 7.93
N VAL A 311 -12.84 -20.25 9.27
CA VAL A 311 -13.13 -21.48 10.02
C VAL A 311 -14.26 -21.28 11.03
N ALA A 312 -15.17 -22.25 11.09
CA ALA A 312 -16.11 -22.42 12.21
C ALA A 312 -15.59 -23.52 13.13
N MET A 313 -15.07 -23.16 14.30
CA MET A 313 -14.41 -24.09 15.22
C MET A 313 -15.03 -24.06 16.61
N GLN A 314 -15.17 -25.24 17.23
CA GLN A 314 -15.71 -25.42 18.59
C GLN A 314 -14.66 -25.83 19.64
N ILE A 315 -13.39 -25.93 19.24
CA ILE A 315 -12.26 -26.31 20.10
C ILE A 315 -11.21 -25.20 20.16
N GLY A 316 -10.35 -25.23 21.18
CA GLY A 316 -9.20 -24.34 21.32
C GLY A 316 -7.88 -25.10 21.15
N PHE A 317 -6.81 -24.37 20.86
CA PHE A 317 -5.46 -24.93 20.79
C PHE A 317 -4.78 -24.95 22.17
N ASN A 318 -3.80 -25.85 22.32
CA ASN A 318 -2.91 -25.95 23.47
C ASN A 318 -1.43 -25.82 23.04
N GLU A 319 -0.49 -25.88 23.99
CA GLU A 319 0.95 -25.65 23.75
C GLU A 319 1.61 -26.71 22.84
N ASN A 320 1.03 -27.90 22.73
CA ASN A 320 1.54 -28.96 21.87
C ASN A 320 1.15 -28.74 20.39
N ASN A 321 0.25 -27.79 20.11
CA ASN A 321 -0.19 -27.51 18.75
C ASN A 321 0.78 -26.56 18.04
N GLN A 322 1.47 -27.08 17.02
CA GLN A 322 2.45 -26.33 16.23
C GLN A 322 2.33 -26.69 14.74
N TYR A 323 2.63 -25.74 13.87
CA TYR A 323 2.57 -25.91 12.42
C TYR A 323 1.21 -26.42 11.94
N ILE A 324 0.14 -25.75 12.37
CA ILE A 324 -1.23 -26.06 11.95
C ILE A 324 -1.75 -24.97 11.00
N TRP A 325 -2.34 -25.40 9.89
CA TRP A 325 -3.06 -24.55 8.95
C TRP A 325 -4.49 -25.06 8.77
N ILE A 326 -5.48 -24.27 9.19
CA ILE A 326 -6.90 -24.59 9.02
C ILE A 326 -7.55 -23.48 8.18
N GLU A 327 -8.11 -23.85 7.04
CA GLU A 327 -8.75 -22.92 6.12
C GLU A 327 -10.06 -23.47 5.57
N ASN A 328 -11.05 -22.59 5.36
CA ASN A 328 -12.34 -22.94 4.75
C ASN A 328 -13.01 -24.20 5.33
N SER A 329 -13.00 -24.34 6.66
CA SER A 329 -13.35 -25.62 7.30
C SER A 329 -14.30 -25.47 8.48
N PHE A 330 -15.10 -26.50 8.71
CA PHE A 330 -15.87 -26.70 9.94
C PHE A 330 -15.19 -27.74 10.83
N ILE A 331 -14.85 -27.33 12.05
CA ILE A 331 -14.14 -28.16 13.02
C ILE A 331 -15.05 -28.37 14.24
N GLY A 332 -15.58 -29.58 14.37
CA GLY A 332 -16.44 -30.00 15.47
C GLY A 332 -15.69 -30.16 16.80
N LYS A 333 -16.45 -30.31 17.89
CA LYS A 333 -15.93 -30.47 19.26
C LYS A 333 -15.10 -31.74 19.49
N ASN A 334 -15.26 -32.75 18.64
CA ASN A 334 -14.67 -34.08 18.79
C ASN A 334 -13.34 -34.24 18.03
N TRP A 335 -12.80 -33.17 17.47
CA TRP A 335 -11.51 -33.17 16.78
C TRP A 335 -10.35 -33.03 17.76
N ARG A 336 -9.24 -33.71 17.48
CA ARG A 336 -7.97 -33.59 18.22
C ARG A 336 -6.81 -33.35 17.26
N PHE A 337 -5.96 -32.38 17.59
CA PHE A 337 -4.81 -31.99 16.78
C PHE A 337 -3.49 -32.24 17.49
N THR A 338 -2.47 -32.54 16.69
CA THR A 338 -1.07 -32.62 17.14
C THR A 338 -0.28 -31.48 16.50
N ASP A 339 0.55 -31.77 15.49
CA ASP A 339 1.41 -30.84 14.80
C ASP A 339 1.56 -31.16 13.30
N HIS A 340 2.01 -30.18 12.50
CA HIS A 340 2.19 -30.32 11.04
C HIS A 340 0.92 -30.80 10.32
N ASN A 341 -0.23 -30.21 10.68
CA ASN A 341 -1.53 -30.56 10.12
C ASN A 341 -2.04 -29.43 9.20
N ILE A 342 -2.43 -29.78 7.97
CA ILE A 342 -3.13 -28.88 7.04
C ILE A 342 -4.54 -29.40 6.82
N ILE A 343 -5.55 -28.57 7.07
CA ILE A 343 -6.97 -28.92 7.02
C ILE A 343 -7.69 -27.88 6.15
N THR A 344 -8.23 -28.32 5.02
CA THR A 344 -8.93 -27.45 4.06
C THR A 344 -10.27 -28.00 3.59
N GLY A 345 -11.24 -27.11 3.41
CA GLY A 345 -12.51 -27.41 2.72
C GLY A 345 -13.51 -28.29 3.49
N VAL A 346 -13.21 -28.68 4.73
CA VAL A 346 -14.04 -29.62 5.50
C VAL A 346 -15.46 -29.05 5.71
N PRO A 347 -16.53 -29.74 5.24
CA PRO A 347 -17.92 -29.27 5.42
C PRO A 347 -18.40 -29.47 6.87
N GLU A 348 -19.56 -28.91 7.21
CA GLU A 348 -20.16 -29.03 8.55
C GLU A 348 -20.36 -30.49 8.95
N ASN A 349 -19.85 -30.87 10.14
CA ASN A 349 -19.77 -32.25 10.61
C ASN A 349 -19.75 -32.35 12.15
N ASP A 350 -19.99 -33.55 12.69
CA ASP A 350 -19.71 -33.91 14.11
C ASP A 350 -18.75 -35.12 14.20
N TRP A 351 -17.74 -35.16 13.33
CA TRP A 351 -16.82 -36.29 13.23
C TRP A 351 -15.95 -36.47 14.47
N LEU A 352 -15.66 -37.73 14.81
CA LEU A 352 -14.66 -38.11 15.81
C LEU A 352 -13.32 -38.37 15.10
N ILE A 353 -12.42 -37.39 15.12
CA ILE A 353 -11.15 -37.43 14.39
C ILE A 353 -9.97 -37.14 15.30
N GLU A 354 -8.92 -37.95 15.18
CA GLU A 354 -7.58 -37.67 15.69
C GLU A 354 -6.64 -37.39 14.52
N MET A 355 -6.00 -36.22 14.53
CA MET A 355 -5.02 -35.81 13.53
C MET A 355 -3.60 -36.03 14.08
N PRO A 356 -2.94 -37.15 13.77
CA PRO A 356 -1.54 -37.39 14.14
C PRO A 356 -0.59 -36.45 13.40
N SER A 357 0.67 -36.42 13.84
CA SER A 357 1.68 -35.52 13.31
C SER A 357 1.89 -35.77 11.82
N GLY A 358 1.87 -34.70 11.02
CA GLY A 358 2.09 -34.76 9.58
C GLY A 358 0.89 -35.22 8.75
N LEU A 359 -0.26 -35.57 9.34
CA LEU A 359 -1.47 -35.89 8.60
C LEU A 359 -2.19 -34.61 8.16
N CYS A 360 -2.60 -34.56 6.89
CA CYS A 360 -3.35 -33.48 6.31
C CYS A 360 -4.65 -34.00 5.65
N ILE A 361 -5.67 -33.14 5.60
CA ILE A 361 -6.94 -33.41 4.96
C ILE A 361 -7.34 -32.23 4.08
N ASP A 362 -7.78 -32.55 2.87
CA ASP A 362 -8.41 -31.62 1.96
C ASP A 362 -9.73 -32.21 1.46
N VAL A 363 -10.81 -31.45 1.56
CA VAL A 363 -12.15 -31.86 1.12
C VAL A 363 -12.64 -30.90 0.05
N ILE A 364 -12.80 -31.42 -1.17
CA ILE A 364 -13.04 -30.58 -2.35
C ILE A 364 -14.45 -30.83 -2.89
N PRO A 365 -15.31 -29.79 -3.03
CA PRO A 365 -16.58 -29.94 -3.72
C PRO A 365 -16.36 -30.39 -5.17
N TYR A 366 -17.11 -31.39 -5.63
CA TYR A 366 -16.95 -31.94 -6.99
C TYR A 366 -18.25 -31.96 -7.77
N THR A 367 -19.29 -32.64 -7.25
CA THR A 367 -20.63 -32.57 -7.84
C THR A 367 -21.48 -31.48 -7.16
N GLU A 368 -22.75 -31.35 -7.53
CA GLU A 368 -23.68 -30.41 -6.87
C GLU A 368 -23.78 -30.67 -5.36
N LYS A 369 -23.69 -31.93 -4.93
CA LYS A 369 -23.80 -32.34 -3.51
C LYS A 369 -22.55 -33.02 -2.98
N GLY A 370 -21.83 -33.73 -3.83
CA GLY A 370 -20.69 -34.56 -3.45
C GLY A 370 -19.40 -33.78 -3.18
N PHE A 371 -18.55 -34.38 -2.35
CA PHE A 371 -17.22 -33.94 -2.01
C PHE A 371 -16.22 -35.06 -2.29
N VAL A 372 -15.00 -34.68 -2.66
CA VAL A 372 -13.86 -35.58 -2.77
C VAL A 372 -13.07 -35.50 -1.47
N LEU A 373 -12.79 -36.67 -0.88
CA LEU A 373 -11.97 -36.78 0.31
C LEU A 373 -10.51 -37.05 -0.09
N ARG A 374 -9.62 -36.11 0.21
CA ARG A 374 -8.18 -36.22 -0.07
C ARG A 374 -7.35 -36.12 1.22
N PRO A 375 -7.05 -37.25 1.88
CA PRO A 375 -6.04 -37.30 2.93
C PRO A 375 -4.65 -37.39 2.29
N TYR A 376 -3.68 -36.70 2.88
CA TYR A 376 -2.29 -36.69 2.41
C TYR A 376 -1.29 -36.41 3.54
N GLY A 377 -0.02 -36.75 3.34
CA GLY A 377 1.07 -36.44 4.26
C GLY A 377 1.64 -35.04 4.01
N TYR A 378 2.06 -34.38 5.09
CA TYR A 378 2.62 -33.02 5.08
C TYR A 378 3.82 -32.84 4.13
N ASN A 379 4.61 -33.90 3.94
CA ASN A 379 5.80 -33.91 3.09
C ASN A 379 5.62 -34.72 1.79
N ASP A 380 4.40 -35.16 1.46
CA ASP A 380 4.16 -35.98 0.28
C ASP A 380 4.41 -35.18 -1.00
N ALA A 381 5.20 -35.75 -1.91
CA ALA A 381 5.55 -35.10 -3.17
C ALA A 381 4.53 -35.33 -4.29
N PHE A 382 3.61 -36.30 -4.12
CA PHE A 382 2.67 -36.77 -5.14
C PHE A 382 3.33 -36.97 -6.51
N ARG A 383 4.41 -37.75 -6.53
CA ARG A 383 5.11 -38.13 -7.76
C ARG A 383 5.72 -39.51 -7.62
N GLY A 384 5.80 -40.20 -8.75
CA GLY A 384 6.52 -41.47 -8.85
C GLY A 384 5.57 -42.65 -9.09
N ALA A 385 6.14 -43.68 -9.71
CA ALA A 385 5.46 -44.92 -10.02
C ALA A 385 5.24 -45.77 -8.76
N PHE A 386 4.22 -46.63 -8.82
CA PHE A 386 3.81 -47.47 -7.69
C PHE A 386 4.83 -48.55 -7.32
N ASP A 387 5.69 -48.93 -8.27
CA ASP A 387 6.78 -49.88 -8.07
C ASP A 387 8.02 -49.25 -7.41
N SER A 388 8.09 -47.93 -7.31
CA SER A 388 9.20 -47.22 -6.68
C SER A 388 9.05 -47.13 -5.16
N GLU A 389 10.06 -47.58 -4.43
CA GLU A 389 10.12 -47.43 -2.97
C GLU A 389 10.18 -45.95 -2.51
N ALA A 390 10.52 -45.03 -3.42
CA ALA A 390 10.57 -43.60 -3.14
C ALA A 390 9.19 -42.90 -3.21
N THR A 391 8.16 -43.58 -3.72
CA THR A 391 6.80 -43.01 -3.83
C THR A 391 6.14 -43.05 -2.45
N THR A 392 5.83 -41.87 -1.89
CA THR A 392 5.23 -41.75 -0.56
C THR A 392 3.75 -41.38 -0.62
N TYR A 393 2.99 -41.90 0.34
CA TYR A 393 1.61 -41.51 0.62
C TYR A 393 1.36 -41.58 2.14
N LEU A 394 0.80 -40.51 2.70
CA LEU A 394 0.55 -40.35 4.14
C LEU A 394 1.83 -40.51 4.97
N GLY A 395 2.96 -40.01 4.45
CA GLY A 395 4.26 -40.06 5.12
C GLY A 395 4.92 -41.44 5.17
N LYS A 396 4.35 -42.44 4.49
CA LYS A 396 4.89 -43.81 4.37
C LYS A 396 5.14 -44.14 2.90
N SER A 397 5.86 -45.23 2.63
CA SER A 397 5.91 -45.75 1.26
C SER A 397 4.48 -46.13 0.81
N TRP A 398 4.13 -45.80 -0.43
CA TRP A 398 2.80 -46.12 -0.97
C TRP A 398 2.50 -47.62 -0.85
N LYS A 399 3.50 -48.46 -1.13
CA LYS A 399 3.38 -49.92 -1.05
C LYS A 399 3.03 -50.39 0.36
N THR A 400 3.72 -49.86 1.38
CA THR A 400 3.41 -50.17 2.79
C THR A 400 1.98 -49.76 3.15
N TRP A 401 1.53 -48.59 2.69
CA TRP A 401 0.15 -48.15 2.94
C TRP A 401 -0.86 -49.08 2.27
N ALA A 402 -0.68 -49.41 0.99
CA ALA A 402 -1.57 -50.30 0.24
C ALA A 402 -1.66 -51.70 0.86
N GLU A 403 -0.52 -52.32 1.20
CA GLU A 403 -0.46 -53.63 1.86
C GLU A 403 -1.19 -53.62 3.22
N THR A 404 -1.02 -52.56 4.01
CA THR A 404 -1.70 -52.40 5.31
C THR A 404 -3.22 -52.30 5.16
N HIS A 405 -3.71 -51.80 4.03
CA HIS A 405 -5.13 -51.63 3.72
C HIS A 405 -5.71 -52.77 2.88
N GLY A 406 -4.93 -53.80 2.53
CA GLY A 406 -5.39 -54.92 1.70
C GLY A 406 -5.67 -54.53 0.24
N LEU A 407 -4.90 -53.57 -0.29
CA LEU A 407 -5.04 -53.04 -1.66
C LEU A 407 -3.82 -53.39 -2.51
N GLU A 408 -4.02 -53.46 -3.82
CA GLU A 408 -2.98 -53.73 -4.82
C GLU A 408 -2.89 -52.60 -5.86
N ALA A 409 -1.77 -52.49 -6.57
CA ALA A 409 -1.56 -51.43 -7.57
C ALA A 409 -2.65 -51.37 -8.65
N ALA A 410 -3.20 -52.53 -9.04
CA ALA A 410 -4.27 -52.64 -10.03
C ALA A 410 -5.56 -51.94 -9.61
N ASP A 411 -5.79 -51.74 -8.30
CA ASP A 411 -7.01 -51.12 -7.78
C ASP A 411 -7.11 -49.61 -8.09
N PHE A 412 -6.04 -48.98 -8.56
CA PHE A 412 -5.94 -47.52 -8.74
C PHE A 412 -5.90 -47.07 -10.21
N GLY A 413 -5.95 -48.00 -11.16
CA GLY A 413 -5.93 -47.70 -12.59
C GLY A 413 -4.53 -47.39 -13.11
N CYS A 414 -4.13 -46.11 -13.11
CA CYS A 414 -2.79 -45.69 -13.55
C CYS A 414 -1.76 -45.97 -12.46
N THR A 415 -0.63 -46.58 -12.83
CA THR A 415 0.44 -46.97 -11.88
C THR A 415 1.78 -46.27 -12.17
N ASP A 416 1.89 -45.53 -13.28
CA ASP A 416 3.10 -44.81 -13.69
C ASP A 416 3.38 -43.58 -12.80
N ASP A 417 2.33 -42.97 -12.25
CA ASP A 417 2.43 -41.80 -11.37
C ASP A 417 1.26 -41.75 -10.39
N ILE A 418 1.56 -41.65 -9.09
CA ILE A 418 0.54 -41.51 -8.03
C ILE A 418 -0.38 -40.31 -8.22
N GLN A 419 0.08 -39.27 -8.90
CA GLN A 419 -0.73 -38.10 -9.23
C GLN A 419 -1.96 -38.46 -10.10
N SER A 420 -1.81 -39.43 -11.01
CA SER A 420 -2.85 -39.85 -11.95
C SER A 420 -3.61 -41.11 -11.48
N ALA A 421 -3.30 -41.62 -10.29
CA ALA A 421 -3.91 -42.81 -9.72
C ALA A 421 -5.25 -42.50 -9.04
N LYS A 422 -6.27 -43.36 -9.22
CA LYS A 422 -7.61 -43.19 -8.64
C LYS A 422 -7.65 -43.53 -7.15
N LEU A 423 -7.19 -42.59 -6.35
CA LEU A 423 -6.99 -42.74 -4.91
C LEU A 423 -8.11 -42.11 -4.07
N PHE A 424 -8.80 -41.08 -4.57
CA PHE A 424 -9.62 -40.21 -3.73
C PHE A 424 -11.12 -40.46 -3.93
N PRO A 425 -11.82 -41.03 -2.94
CA PRO A 425 -13.25 -41.33 -3.06
C PRO A 425 -14.13 -40.08 -3.03
N ILE A 426 -15.29 -40.20 -3.68
CA ILE A 426 -16.35 -39.18 -3.74
C ILE A 426 -17.50 -39.58 -2.81
N PHE A 427 -17.98 -38.64 -1.99
CA PHE A 427 -19.09 -38.87 -1.06
C PHE A 427 -20.15 -37.76 -1.16
N GLU A 428 -21.43 -38.14 -1.14
CA GLU A 428 -22.54 -37.20 -0.91
C GLU A 428 -22.94 -37.16 0.58
N ASP A 429 -22.73 -38.25 1.31
CA ASP A 429 -22.98 -38.34 2.76
C ASP A 429 -21.72 -37.92 3.54
N ILE A 430 -21.84 -36.84 4.32
CA ILE A 430 -20.74 -36.27 5.10
C ILE A 430 -20.33 -37.20 6.26
N GLU A 431 -21.26 -37.91 6.87
CA GLU A 431 -20.95 -38.84 7.97
C GLU A 431 -20.26 -40.10 7.45
N GLU A 432 -20.64 -40.58 6.26
CA GLU A 432 -19.92 -41.67 5.59
C GLU A 432 -18.49 -41.27 5.25
N MET A 433 -18.29 -40.06 4.72
CA MET A 433 -16.97 -39.51 4.42
C MET A 433 -16.04 -39.51 5.64
N GLY A 434 -16.54 -39.13 6.82
CA GLY A 434 -15.77 -39.16 8.07
C GLY A 434 -15.29 -40.56 8.46
N LYS A 435 -16.11 -41.59 8.25
CA LYS A 435 -15.73 -43.00 8.51
C LYS A 435 -14.62 -43.46 7.56
N TRP A 436 -14.72 -43.10 6.29
CA TRP A 436 -13.71 -43.45 5.29
C TRP A 436 -12.41 -42.70 5.50
N PHE A 437 -12.45 -41.45 5.98
CA PHE A 437 -11.25 -40.73 6.40
C PHE A 437 -10.50 -41.52 7.48
N VAL A 438 -11.20 -41.90 8.56
CA VAL A 438 -10.60 -42.68 9.66
C VAL A 438 -10.02 -44.01 9.15
N TRP A 439 -10.70 -44.68 8.22
CA TRP A 439 -10.19 -45.92 7.63
C TRP A 439 -8.92 -45.68 6.80
N MET A 440 -8.91 -44.70 5.89
CA MET A 440 -7.78 -44.41 4.99
C MET A 440 -6.51 -43.96 5.73
N THR A 441 -6.68 -43.36 6.92
CA THR A 441 -5.57 -42.83 7.72
C THR A 441 -5.18 -43.75 8.88
N SER A 442 -5.82 -44.92 9.02
CA SER A 442 -5.54 -45.85 10.12
C SER A 442 -4.25 -46.62 9.89
N ASP A 443 -3.47 -46.80 10.96
CA ASP A 443 -2.34 -47.74 10.97
C ASP A 443 -2.80 -49.21 11.06
N GLN A 444 -4.05 -49.43 11.49
CA GLN A 444 -4.68 -50.74 11.63
C GLN A 444 -6.11 -50.68 11.08
N PRO A 445 -6.29 -50.61 9.75
CA PRO A 445 -7.59 -50.51 9.13
C PRO A 445 -8.37 -51.83 9.23
N ASP A 446 -9.70 -51.76 9.27
CA ASP A 446 -10.54 -52.97 9.12
C ASP A 446 -10.47 -53.45 7.68
N LEU A 447 -9.73 -54.54 7.45
CA LEU A 447 -9.53 -55.13 6.12
C LEU A 447 -10.84 -55.59 5.46
N LYS A 448 -11.92 -55.80 6.23
CA LYS A 448 -13.23 -56.14 5.65
C LYS A 448 -13.81 -55.00 4.81
N LEU A 449 -13.36 -53.77 5.06
CA LEU A 449 -13.82 -52.59 4.33
C LEU A 449 -13.02 -52.34 3.03
N ALA A 450 -11.90 -53.05 2.80
CA ALA A 450 -11.08 -52.87 1.60
C ALA A 450 -11.88 -53.11 0.31
N GLU A 451 -12.69 -54.18 0.26
CA GLU A 451 -13.54 -54.48 -0.89
C GLU A 451 -14.65 -53.43 -1.09
N ALA A 452 -15.20 -52.90 0.00
CA ALA A 452 -16.17 -51.81 -0.08
C ALA A 452 -15.52 -50.52 -0.59
N TRP A 453 -14.27 -50.25 -0.23
CA TRP A 453 -13.52 -49.08 -0.71
C TRP A 453 -13.26 -49.16 -2.22
N LYS A 454 -12.91 -50.35 -2.73
CA LYS A 454 -12.64 -50.57 -4.16
C LYS A 454 -13.83 -50.23 -5.06
N THR A 455 -15.06 -50.42 -4.57
CA THR A 455 -16.30 -50.14 -5.31
C THR A 455 -16.72 -48.66 -5.29
N LEU A 456 -16.10 -47.83 -4.45
CA LEU A 456 -16.36 -46.40 -4.42
C LEU A 456 -15.92 -45.73 -5.73
N ALA A 457 -16.68 -44.73 -6.15
CA ALA A 457 -16.26 -43.82 -7.20
C ALA A 457 -15.04 -43.02 -6.70
N ARG A 458 -13.92 -43.10 -7.42
CA ARG A 458 -12.63 -42.52 -7.05
C ARG A 458 -12.04 -41.69 -8.18
N LEU A 459 -11.37 -40.60 -7.80
CA LEU A 459 -10.66 -39.66 -8.66
C LEU A 459 -9.16 -39.68 -8.39
N SER A 460 -8.39 -39.25 -9.38
CA SER A 460 -6.98 -38.91 -9.23
C SER A 460 -6.76 -37.47 -8.80
N ALA A 461 -5.55 -37.12 -8.39
CA ALA A 461 -5.21 -35.72 -8.07
C ALA A 461 -5.29 -34.82 -9.33
N ASP A 462 -5.02 -35.38 -10.51
CA ASP A 462 -5.21 -34.70 -11.78
C ASP A 462 -6.69 -34.43 -12.07
N ASP A 463 -7.57 -35.43 -11.88
CA ASP A 463 -9.02 -35.27 -12.06
C ASP A 463 -9.57 -34.17 -11.13
N ILE A 464 -9.16 -34.16 -9.86
CA ILE A 464 -9.58 -33.12 -8.89
C ILE A 464 -9.14 -31.73 -9.38
N SER A 465 -7.91 -31.60 -9.88
CA SER A 465 -7.39 -30.30 -10.33
C SER A 465 -8.11 -29.80 -11.60
N ASN A 466 -8.55 -30.72 -12.46
CA ASN A 466 -9.21 -30.40 -13.73
C ASN A 466 -10.71 -30.10 -13.58
N ASP A 467 -11.38 -30.74 -12.62
CA ASP A 467 -12.85 -30.78 -12.60
C ASP A 467 -13.49 -30.40 -11.24
N ALA A 468 -12.72 -29.95 -10.24
CA ALA A 468 -13.27 -29.46 -8.98
C ALA A 468 -14.30 -28.33 -9.15
N ASN A 469 -15.34 -28.32 -8.31
CA ASN A 469 -16.35 -27.28 -8.28
C ASN A 469 -15.86 -26.06 -7.47
N LEU A 470 -15.03 -25.23 -8.12
CA LEU A 470 -14.45 -24.03 -7.54
C LEU A 470 -15.50 -23.00 -7.05
N PRO A 471 -16.61 -22.75 -7.77
CA PRO A 471 -17.66 -21.85 -7.27
C PRO A 471 -18.18 -22.25 -5.89
N ARG A 472 -18.47 -23.55 -5.67
CA ARG A 472 -18.96 -24.05 -4.38
C ARG A 472 -17.88 -23.99 -3.29
N LEU A 473 -16.62 -24.24 -3.64
CA LEU A 473 -15.49 -24.11 -2.72
C LEU A 473 -15.37 -22.66 -2.19
N PHE A 474 -15.44 -21.67 -3.08
CA PHE A 474 -15.37 -20.25 -2.71
C PHE A 474 -16.65 -19.75 -2.04
N GLU A 475 -17.82 -20.33 -2.34
CA GLU A 475 -19.06 -20.03 -1.62
C GLU A 475 -18.97 -20.43 -0.14
N GLN A 476 -18.45 -21.63 0.16
CA GLN A 476 -18.17 -22.04 1.54
C GLN A 476 -17.22 -21.06 2.23
N ARG A 477 -16.16 -20.64 1.54
CA ARG A 477 -15.18 -19.68 2.04
C ARG A 477 -15.83 -18.35 2.42
N ARG A 478 -16.67 -17.79 1.52
CA ARG A 478 -17.43 -16.55 1.78
C ARG A 478 -18.39 -16.69 2.96
N LYS A 479 -19.12 -17.82 3.04
CA LYS A 479 -20.05 -18.09 4.16
C LYS A 479 -19.31 -18.10 5.50
N LEU A 480 -18.16 -18.76 5.57
CA LEU A 480 -17.34 -18.83 6.78
C LEU A 480 -16.69 -17.48 7.12
N LEU A 481 -16.22 -16.74 6.11
CA LEU A 481 -15.69 -15.39 6.28
C LEU A 481 -16.73 -14.46 6.92
N ASN A 482 -17.97 -14.47 6.43
CA ASN A 482 -19.05 -13.64 6.96
C ASN A 482 -19.30 -13.89 8.46
N GLY A 483 -19.31 -15.16 8.88
CA GLY A 483 -19.41 -15.51 10.29
C GLY A 483 -18.19 -15.05 11.11
N ASN A 484 -17.00 -15.08 10.50
CA ASN A 484 -15.76 -14.68 11.16
C ASN A 484 -15.60 -13.18 11.29
N LEU A 485 -16.08 -12.38 10.34
CA LEU A 485 -16.09 -10.91 10.42
C LEU A 485 -16.79 -10.42 11.69
N LEU A 486 -17.96 -11.00 12.01
CA LEU A 486 -18.70 -10.68 13.23
C LEU A 486 -17.89 -11.03 14.50
N LYS A 487 -17.22 -12.19 14.52
CA LYS A 487 -16.37 -12.62 15.64
C LYS A 487 -15.14 -11.72 15.79
N LEU A 488 -14.51 -11.33 14.68
CA LEU A 488 -13.36 -10.42 14.66
C LEU A 488 -13.75 -9.06 15.23
N ALA A 489 -14.88 -8.50 14.81
CA ALA A 489 -15.39 -7.24 15.33
C ALA A 489 -15.72 -7.30 16.83
N ASN A 490 -16.37 -8.38 17.29
CA ASN A 490 -16.67 -8.59 18.70
C ASN A 490 -15.42 -8.76 19.56
N ASN A 491 -14.33 -9.30 19.00
CA ASN A 491 -13.05 -9.50 19.67
C ASN A 491 -12.00 -8.44 19.25
N TRP A 492 -12.44 -7.22 18.92
CA TRP A 492 -11.58 -6.14 18.38
C TRP A 492 -10.30 -5.86 19.20
N GLN A 493 -10.30 -6.10 20.51
CA GLN A 493 -9.14 -5.87 21.38
C GLN A 493 -7.95 -6.79 21.05
N LYS A 494 -8.23 -7.97 20.51
CA LYS A 494 -7.22 -9.00 20.21
C LYS A 494 -7.20 -9.38 18.72
N SER A 495 -8.10 -8.79 17.93
CA SER A 495 -8.24 -9.07 16.51
C SER A 495 -7.68 -7.93 15.66
N VAL A 496 -7.55 -8.22 14.37
CA VAL A 496 -7.07 -7.28 13.34
C VAL A 496 -8.18 -6.41 12.74
N PHE A 497 -9.40 -6.44 13.30
CA PHE A 497 -10.59 -5.86 12.66
C PHE A 497 -10.44 -4.37 12.29
N TYR A 498 -9.93 -3.53 13.18
CA TYR A 498 -9.70 -2.11 12.89
C TYR A 498 -8.35 -1.80 12.24
N GLN A 499 -7.58 -2.83 11.87
CA GLN A 499 -6.30 -2.70 11.16
C GLN A 499 -6.44 -3.03 9.67
N VAL A 500 -7.40 -3.86 9.28
CA VAL A 500 -7.67 -4.22 7.88
C VAL A 500 -8.27 -3.05 7.10
N ASN A 501 -8.37 -3.21 5.78
CA ASN A 501 -9.07 -2.27 4.90
C ASN A 501 -10.56 -2.24 5.25
N LEU A 502 -10.97 -1.26 6.06
CA LEU A 502 -12.34 -1.11 6.53
C LEU A 502 -13.30 -0.69 5.42
N LYS A 503 -12.79 -0.07 4.34
CA LYS A 503 -13.61 0.23 3.16
C LYS A 503 -14.09 -1.05 2.47
N ASP A 504 -13.16 -1.98 2.28
CA ASP A 504 -13.45 -3.31 1.73
C ASP A 504 -14.36 -4.12 2.67
N VAL A 505 -14.08 -4.11 3.99
CA VAL A 505 -14.94 -4.78 4.97
C VAL A 505 -16.34 -4.17 5.01
N ALA A 506 -16.50 -2.85 4.88
CA ALA A 506 -17.81 -2.19 4.85
C ALA A 506 -18.64 -2.67 3.65
N GLN A 507 -18.02 -2.81 2.48
CA GLN A 507 -18.67 -3.39 1.30
C GLN A 507 -19.10 -4.84 1.56
N LYS A 508 -18.21 -5.67 2.12
CA LYS A 508 -18.55 -7.06 2.48
C LYS A 508 -19.72 -7.16 3.48
N TYR A 509 -19.78 -6.24 4.46
CA TYR A 509 -20.91 -6.14 5.40
C TYR A 509 -22.21 -5.78 4.69
N ALA A 510 -22.17 -4.83 3.74
CA ALA A 510 -23.34 -4.43 2.97
C ALA A 510 -23.83 -5.55 2.03
N ASP A 511 -22.91 -6.15 1.26
CA ASP A 511 -23.21 -7.24 0.31
C ASP A 511 -23.79 -8.48 1.00
N SER A 512 -23.33 -8.75 2.22
CA SER A 512 -23.79 -9.89 3.02
C SER A 512 -24.89 -9.54 4.01
N HIS A 513 -25.42 -8.31 3.97
CA HIS A 513 -26.45 -7.79 4.88
C HIS A 513 -26.14 -8.04 6.37
N LEU A 514 -24.88 -7.92 6.76
CA LEU A 514 -24.43 -8.11 8.14
C LEU A 514 -24.80 -6.90 9.00
N ALA A 515 -25.26 -7.16 10.22
CA ALA A 515 -25.52 -6.10 11.19
C ALA A 515 -24.22 -5.37 11.56
N LEU A 516 -24.31 -4.07 11.84
CA LEU A 516 -23.18 -3.31 12.38
C LEU A 516 -22.71 -3.92 13.72
N PRO A 517 -21.40 -3.94 13.99
CA PRO A 517 -20.87 -4.35 15.28
C PRO A 517 -21.43 -3.52 16.44
N PHE A 518 -21.33 -4.04 17.66
CA PHE A 518 -21.65 -3.26 18.86
C PHE A 518 -20.76 -2.00 18.95
N PRO A 519 -21.32 -0.84 19.36
CA PRO A 519 -20.53 0.38 19.56
C PRO A 519 -19.38 0.15 20.54
N LEU A 520 -18.22 0.74 20.23
CA LEU A 520 -17.07 0.68 21.13
C LEU A 520 -17.31 1.52 22.40
N PRO A 521 -16.85 1.05 23.57
CA PRO A 521 -16.92 1.84 24.80
C PRO A 521 -16.00 3.05 24.75
N GLU A 522 -16.26 4.08 25.56
CA GLU A 522 -15.42 5.29 25.61
C GLU A 522 -13.98 5.01 26.06
N SER A 523 -13.77 3.94 26.84
CA SER A 523 -12.46 3.46 27.27
C SER A 523 -11.63 2.80 26.17
N ALA A 524 -12.22 2.53 25.00
CA ALA A 524 -11.48 2.01 23.86
C ALA A 524 -10.46 3.06 23.35
N PRO A 525 -9.32 2.62 22.78
CA PRO A 525 -8.33 3.53 22.19
C PRO A 525 -8.97 4.49 21.19
N LEU A 526 -8.57 5.76 21.23
CA LEU A 526 -9.18 6.81 20.41
C LEU A 526 -9.17 6.47 18.91
N MET A 527 -8.03 5.97 18.41
CA MET A 527 -7.91 5.55 17.00
C MET A 527 -8.91 4.45 16.63
N ALA A 528 -9.14 3.46 17.51
CA ALA A 528 -10.13 2.41 17.24
C ALA A 528 -11.55 2.98 17.17
N ARG A 529 -11.88 3.97 18.00
CA ARG A 529 -13.18 4.68 17.97
C ARG A 529 -13.35 5.51 16.71
N ILE A 530 -12.28 6.15 16.22
CA ILE A 530 -12.26 6.87 14.93
C ILE A 530 -12.54 5.90 13.78
N HIS A 531 -11.79 4.78 13.74
CA HIS A 531 -11.97 3.73 12.74
C HIS A 531 -13.38 3.14 12.77
N ASP A 532 -13.94 2.86 13.95
CA ASP A 532 -15.31 2.36 14.12
C ASP A 532 -16.36 3.35 13.60
N ALA A 533 -16.24 4.63 13.96
CA ALA A 533 -17.16 5.67 13.51
C ALA A 533 -17.14 5.80 11.97
N MET A 534 -15.96 5.82 11.35
CA MET A 534 -15.87 5.91 9.90
C MET A 534 -16.29 4.62 9.18
N PHE A 535 -15.98 3.44 9.74
CA PHE A 535 -16.47 2.17 9.22
C PHE A 535 -18.00 2.11 9.20
N ARG A 536 -18.65 2.56 10.29
CA ARG A 536 -20.11 2.69 10.35
C ARG A 536 -20.62 3.66 9.29
N ALA A 537 -19.98 4.81 9.14
CA ALA A 537 -20.36 5.80 8.14
C ALA A 537 -20.30 5.20 6.72
N GLU A 538 -19.20 4.53 6.36
CA GLU A 538 -19.03 3.93 5.03
C GLU A 538 -20.08 2.87 4.72
N LYS A 539 -20.35 1.95 5.65
CA LYS A 539 -21.42 0.96 5.48
C LYS A 539 -22.78 1.63 5.27
N LEU A 540 -23.09 2.64 6.09
CA LEU A 540 -24.36 3.37 6.00
C LEU A 540 -24.49 4.16 4.69
N TYR A 541 -23.39 4.71 4.16
CA TYR A 541 -23.39 5.35 2.83
C TYR A 541 -23.73 4.35 1.73
N ILE A 542 -23.15 3.15 1.76
CA ILE A 542 -23.45 2.08 0.80
C ILE A 542 -24.93 1.68 0.87
N GLU A 543 -25.49 1.64 2.08
CA GLU A 543 -26.91 1.32 2.32
C GLU A 543 -27.87 2.53 2.10
N ASN A 544 -27.36 3.69 1.70
CA ASN A 544 -28.11 4.95 1.54
C ASN A 544 -28.88 5.39 2.82
N ASP A 545 -28.30 5.17 4.01
CA ASP A 545 -28.87 5.60 5.29
C ASP A 545 -28.41 7.02 5.68
N SER A 546 -29.37 7.86 6.04
CA SER A 546 -29.17 9.24 6.50
C SER A 546 -28.24 9.41 7.72
N ASN A 547 -28.07 8.36 8.54
CA ASN A 547 -27.20 8.39 9.71
C ASN A 547 -25.70 8.36 9.36
N ALA A 548 -25.35 8.08 8.10
CA ALA A 548 -23.96 8.04 7.64
C ALA A 548 -23.19 9.34 7.95
N GLU A 549 -23.79 10.50 7.66
CA GLU A 549 -23.18 11.81 7.92
C GLU A 549 -22.92 12.07 9.41
N THR A 550 -23.77 11.53 10.28
CA THR A 550 -23.61 11.66 11.74
C THR A 550 -22.41 10.85 12.23
N MET A 551 -22.23 9.64 11.71
CA MET A 551 -21.09 8.79 12.05
C MET A 551 -19.78 9.33 11.46
N GLU A 552 -19.82 9.88 10.24
CA GLU A 552 -18.68 10.56 9.63
C GLU A 552 -18.23 11.75 10.49
N ARG A 553 -19.17 12.62 10.86
CA ARG A 553 -18.90 13.76 11.73
C ARG A 553 -18.30 13.32 13.06
N ARG A 554 -18.82 12.24 13.66
CA ARG A 554 -18.28 11.67 14.89
C ARG A 554 -16.82 11.26 14.76
N ALA A 555 -16.42 10.67 13.63
CA ALA A 555 -15.01 10.30 13.40
C ALA A 555 -14.09 11.53 13.39
N PHE A 556 -14.49 12.61 12.71
CA PHE A 556 -13.76 13.88 12.69
C PHE A 556 -13.73 14.57 14.06
N GLU A 557 -14.84 14.55 14.81
CA GLU A 557 -14.91 15.08 16.17
C GLU A 557 -13.94 14.36 17.11
N LEU A 558 -13.84 13.03 17.02
CA LEU A 558 -12.91 12.24 17.83
C LEU A 558 -11.44 12.57 17.50
N LEU A 559 -11.13 12.76 16.22
CA LEU A 559 -9.80 13.19 15.80
C LEU A 559 -9.46 14.58 16.37
N SER A 560 -10.39 15.53 16.24
CA SER A 560 -10.24 16.90 16.76
C SER A 560 -10.06 16.89 18.28
N GLN A 561 -10.82 16.06 19.01
CA GLN A 561 -10.66 15.87 20.45
C GLN A 561 -9.23 15.42 20.80
N GLY A 562 -8.73 14.35 20.17
CA GLY A 562 -7.39 13.84 20.47
C GLY A 562 -6.25 14.83 20.19
N LEU A 563 -6.43 15.70 19.20
CA LEU A 563 -5.45 16.75 18.88
C LEU A 563 -5.54 17.98 19.80
N THR A 564 -6.70 18.22 20.42
CA THR A 564 -6.93 19.41 21.27
C THR A 564 -6.63 19.15 22.74
N ASP A 565 -6.76 17.91 23.22
CA ASP A 565 -6.62 17.53 24.64
C ASP A 565 -5.29 18.04 25.26
N GLY A 566 -4.15 17.91 24.58
CA GLY A 566 -2.85 18.33 25.12
C GLY A 566 -2.71 19.84 25.37
N ILE A 567 -3.41 20.69 24.61
CA ILE A 567 -3.42 22.15 24.82
C ILE A 567 -4.37 22.54 25.95
N LEU A 568 -5.48 21.80 26.12
CA LEU A 568 -6.44 22.05 27.20
C LEU A 568 -5.82 21.88 28.59
N ASP A 569 -4.80 21.03 28.71
CA ASP A 569 -4.01 20.84 29.94
C ASP A 569 -3.10 22.05 30.24
N HIS A 570 -2.70 22.82 29.23
CA HIS A 570 -1.77 23.95 29.34
C HIS A 570 -2.49 25.31 29.14
N LYS A 571 -3.30 25.69 30.12
CA LYS A 571 -4.08 26.94 30.09
C LYS A 571 -3.20 28.18 30.06
N CYS A 572 -3.63 29.18 29.31
CA CYS A 572 -2.93 30.44 29.12
C CYS A 572 -3.43 31.52 30.09
N SER A 573 -2.53 32.42 30.49
CA SER A 573 -2.85 33.56 31.34
C SER A 573 -2.32 34.84 30.67
N PRO A 574 -3.11 35.45 29.78
CA PRO A 574 -2.65 36.60 28.99
C PRO A 574 -2.37 37.81 29.88
N LYS A 575 -1.27 38.52 29.60
CA LYS A 575 -0.88 39.76 30.28
C LYS A 575 -0.40 40.79 29.27
N LEU A 576 -0.78 42.05 29.43
CA LEU A 576 -0.31 43.10 28.53
C LEU A 576 1.22 43.27 28.67
N ASP A 577 1.97 43.05 27.59
CA ASP A 577 3.44 43.12 27.57
C ASP A 577 3.99 44.26 26.69
N ILE A 578 3.14 45.22 26.31
CA ILE A 578 3.51 46.37 25.48
C ILE A 578 3.08 47.71 26.10
N CYS A 579 3.69 48.80 25.64
CA CYS A 579 3.27 50.15 26.01
C CYS A 579 2.00 50.59 25.24
N GLU A 580 1.27 51.57 25.77
CA GLU A 580 0.01 52.05 25.17
C GLU A 580 0.15 52.60 23.74
N ASP A 581 1.33 53.14 23.42
CA ASP A 581 1.68 53.73 22.12
C ASP A 581 2.35 52.75 21.15
N GLN A 582 2.63 51.53 21.60
CA GLN A 582 3.28 50.51 20.77
C GLN A 582 2.28 49.71 19.93
N ILE A 583 2.75 49.26 18.77
CA ILE A 583 2.04 48.33 17.91
C ILE A 583 2.90 47.09 17.70
N VAL A 584 2.32 45.91 17.89
CA VAL A 584 2.95 44.64 17.51
C VAL A 584 2.66 44.37 16.05
N TRP A 585 3.71 44.21 15.25
CA TRP A 585 3.63 43.86 13.85
C TRP A 585 4.27 42.49 13.61
N SER A 586 3.44 41.56 13.16
CA SER A 586 3.81 40.20 12.80
C SER A 586 3.64 39.99 11.29
N ARG A 587 4.58 39.29 10.67
CA ARG A 587 4.61 39.08 9.22
C ARG A 587 5.23 37.73 8.86
N SER A 588 4.67 37.07 7.86
CA SER A 588 5.09 35.72 7.45
C SER A 588 5.19 35.55 5.93
N PRO A 589 6.20 34.79 5.45
CA PRO A 589 6.23 34.30 4.08
C PRO A 589 5.15 33.22 3.89
N VAL A 590 4.88 32.84 2.65
CA VAL A 590 4.06 31.66 2.33
C VAL A 590 4.94 30.45 2.02
N ARG A 591 4.33 29.29 1.72
CA ARG A 591 5.09 28.06 1.48
C ARG A 591 4.71 27.38 0.18
N ILE A 592 5.70 26.75 -0.45
CA ILE A 592 5.52 25.79 -1.54
C ILE A 592 5.98 24.43 -1.02
N ASP A 593 5.11 23.42 -1.06
CA ASP A 593 5.51 22.03 -0.83
C ASP A 593 6.01 21.42 -2.14
N ILE A 594 7.05 20.59 -2.08
CA ILE A 594 7.66 19.97 -3.26
C ILE A 594 7.72 18.46 -3.22
N ALA A 595 7.61 17.86 -2.03
CA ALA A 595 7.46 16.41 -1.87
C ALA A 595 6.76 16.08 -0.56
N GLY A 596 5.98 15.00 -0.54
CA GLY A 596 5.41 14.41 0.67
C GLY A 596 4.16 15.09 1.25
N GLY A 597 3.60 16.11 0.59
CA GLY A 597 2.32 16.69 1.00
C GLY A 597 1.25 15.60 1.21
N TRP A 598 0.37 15.78 2.20
CA TRP A 598 -0.60 14.78 2.71
C TRP A 598 -0.05 13.77 3.71
N THR A 599 1.25 13.48 3.72
CA THR A 599 1.82 12.60 4.75
C THR A 599 1.84 13.26 6.13
N ASP A 600 1.69 14.58 6.20
CA ASP A 600 1.54 15.38 7.42
C ASP A 600 0.12 15.37 8.00
N THR A 601 -0.86 14.93 7.21
CA THR A 601 -2.28 15.04 7.57
C THR A 601 -2.71 13.88 8.48
N PRO A 602 -3.31 14.15 9.64
CA PRO A 602 -3.93 13.13 10.48
C PRO A 602 -5.14 12.46 9.77
N PRO A 603 -5.39 11.16 9.98
CA PRO A 603 -4.74 10.28 10.95
C PRO A 603 -3.44 9.63 10.46
N TYR A 604 -3.06 9.78 9.19
CA TYR A 604 -1.88 9.09 8.63
C TYR A 604 -0.60 9.49 9.38
N SER A 605 -0.39 10.78 9.62
CA SER A 605 0.77 11.27 10.39
C SER A 605 0.77 10.78 11.84
N LEU A 606 -0.39 10.48 12.43
CA LEU A 606 -0.48 9.93 13.79
C LEU A 606 -0.06 8.46 13.85
N THR A 607 -0.29 7.68 12.79
CA THR A 607 0.00 6.23 12.78
C THR A 607 1.35 5.90 12.19
N LYS A 608 1.80 6.65 11.17
CA LYS A 608 3.04 6.40 10.45
C LYS A 608 4.08 7.51 10.61
N GLY A 609 3.70 8.70 11.09
CA GLY A 609 4.54 9.91 11.01
C GLY A 609 4.59 10.45 9.56
N GLY A 610 4.77 11.76 9.41
CA GLY A 610 4.81 12.42 8.10
C GLY A 610 6.21 12.88 7.71
N ASN A 611 6.49 12.96 6.40
CA ASN A 611 7.68 13.61 5.85
C ASN A 611 7.24 14.61 4.79
N VAL A 612 7.64 15.88 4.92
CA VAL A 612 7.35 16.91 3.92
C VAL A 612 8.60 17.71 3.63
N ILE A 613 8.90 17.92 2.35
CA ILE A 613 9.87 18.94 1.93
C ILE A 613 9.10 20.13 1.39
N ASN A 614 9.33 21.29 2.00
CA ASN A 614 8.78 22.55 1.57
C ASN A 614 9.82 23.67 1.68
N PHE A 615 9.47 24.83 1.15
CA PHE A 615 10.26 26.04 1.34
C PHE A 615 9.39 27.27 1.53
N ALA A 616 9.89 28.20 2.34
CA ALA A 616 9.26 29.48 2.60
C ALA A 616 9.60 30.46 1.46
N ILE A 617 8.61 31.17 0.94
CA ILE A 617 8.79 32.19 -0.11
C ILE A 617 8.22 33.55 0.29
N GLU A 618 8.97 34.57 -0.07
CA GLU A 618 8.48 35.94 -0.18
C GLU A 618 7.93 36.18 -1.59
N MET A 619 6.92 37.03 -1.68
CA MET A 619 6.28 37.39 -2.94
C MET A 619 6.57 38.85 -3.25
N ASN A 620 7.15 39.12 -4.41
CA ASN A 620 7.63 40.45 -4.81
C ASN A 620 8.55 41.09 -3.76
N GLY A 621 9.40 40.29 -3.12
CA GLY A 621 10.35 40.74 -2.09
C GLY A 621 9.74 41.11 -0.74
N GLN A 622 8.48 40.71 -0.47
CA GLN A 622 7.81 40.97 0.79
C GLN A 622 7.12 39.73 1.35
N GLN A 623 6.94 39.74 2.67
CA GLN A 623 6.10 38.79 3.38
C GLN A 623 4.63 39.18 3.18
N PRO A 624 3.84 38.36 2.47
CA PRO A 624 2.53 38.75 1.98
C PRO A 624 1.42 38.68 3.05
N LEU A 625 1.69 38.04 4.19
CA LEU A 625 0.76 37.94 5.31
C LEU A 625 1.23 38.81 6.46
N GLN A 626 0.39 39.75 6.89
CA GLN A 626 0.74 40.72 7.91
C GLN A 626 -0.39 40.91 8.91
N VAL A 627 -0.03 41.07 10.17
CA VAL A 627 -0.96 41.26 11.28
C VAL A 627 -0.42 42.36 12.18
N TYR A 628 -1.29 43.28 12.56
CA TYR A 628 -1.02 44.35 13.50
C TYR A 628 -1.92 44.19 14.72
N VAL A 629 -1.36 44.22 15.91
CA VAL A 629 -2.10 44.19 17.17
C VAL A 629 -1.72 45.41 17.99
N LYS A 630 -2.72 46.18 18.43
CA LYS A 630 -2.51 47.38 19.26
C LYS A 630 -3.56 47.48 20.37
N PRO A 631 -3.28 48.23 21.46
CA PRO A 631 -4.24 48.48 22.52
C PRO A 631 -5.45 49.26 22.01
N CYS A 632 -6.64 48.88 22.46
CA CYS A 632 -7.87 49.65 22.30
C CYS A 632 -8.24 50.28 23.64
N ARG A 633 -8.59 51.58 23.63
CA ARG A 633 -8.98 52.30 24.86
C ARG A 633 -10.29 51.77 25.47
N GLU A 634 -11.20 51.33 24.62
CA GLU A 634 -12.43 50.69 25.07
C GLU A 634 -12.15 49.20 25.34
N PRO A 635 -12.67 48.59 26.41
CA PRO A 635 -12.45 47.19 26.75
C PRO A 635 -13.29 46.26 25.86
N VAL A 636 -12.98 46.27 24.56
CA VAL A 636 -13.58 45.45 23.52
C VAL A 636 -12.50 44.89 22.60
N VAL A 637 -12.85 43.88 21.80
CA VAL A 637 -12.00 43.41 20.71
C VAL A 637 -12.52 43.96 19.38
N ILE A 638 -11.63 44.51 18.57
CA ILE A 638 -11.92 45.00 17.22
C ILE A 638 -11.06 44.21 16.22
N CYS A 639 -11.69 43.47 15.32
CA CYS A 639 -11.03 42.80 14.21
C CYS A 639 -11.23 43.58 12.91
N ARG A 640 -10.17 43.81 12.14
CA ARG A 640 -10.21 44.47 10.82
C ARG A 640 -9.48 43.63 9.78
N SER A 641 -10.01 43.56 8.55
CA SER A 641 -9.31 42.99 7.40
C SER A 641 -9.21 44.07 6.32
N ILE A 642 -7.97 44.37 5.92
CA ILE A 642 -7.68 45.40 4.91
C ILE A 642 -8.08 44.92 3.52
N ASP A 643 -7.79 43.66 3.20
CA ASP A 643 -8.02 43.05 1.88
C ASP A 643 -9.51 42.86 1.56
N ILE A 644 -10.33 42.51 2.57
CA ILE A 644 -11.79 42.33 2.41
C ILE A 644 -12.55 43.63 2.72
N GLY A 645 -11.92 44.58 3.42
CA GLY A 645 -12.57 45.82 3.87
C GLY A 645 -13.62 45.59 4.97
N ALA A 646 -13.45 44.53 5.76
CA ALA A 646 -14.37 44.14 6.82
C ALA A 646 -13.89 44.64 8.20
N ILE A 647 -14.84 44.91 9.09
CA ILE A 647 -14.61 45.25 10.50
C ILE A 647 -15.65 44.52 11.35
N GLU A 648 -15.23 43.91 12.44
CA GLU A 648 -16.11 43.31 13.45
C GLU A 648 -15.69 43.77 14.85
N ARG A 649 -16.69 44.14 15.65
CA ARG A 649 -16.52 44.50 17.06
C ARG A 649 -17.11 43.39 17.92
N ILE A 650 -16.35 42.91 18.89
CA ILE A 650 -16.67 41.77 19.74
C ILE A 650 -16.65 42.27 21.20
N GLU A 651 -17.79 42.16 21.87
CA GLU A 651 -18.01 42.64 23.23
C GLU A 651 -18.32 41.50 24.21
N THR A 652 -18.74 40.34 23.70
CA THR A 652 -19.18 39.20 24.50
C THR A 652 -18.42 37.92 24.20
N TYR A 653 -18.41 36.98 25.15
CA TYR A 653 -17.85 35.65 24.92
C TYR A 653 -18.61 34.88 23.84
N ASP A 654 -19.92 35.10 23.68
CA ASP A 654 -20.70 34.37 22.68
C ASP A 654 -20.37 34.83 21.27
N GLU A 655 -20.10 36.13 21.06
CA GLU A 655 -19.56 36.63 19.78
C GLU A 655 -18.15 36.10 19.50
N LEU A 656 -17.32 35.93 20.53
CA LEU A 656 -15.97 35.37 20.41
C LEU A 656 -16.01 33.87 20.08
N LYS A 657 -16.92 33.10 20.68
CA LYS A 657 -17.14 31.66 20.42
C LYS A 657 -17.58 31.36 18.98
N MET A 658 -18.17 32.33 18.28
CA MET A 658 -18.63 32.17 16.89
C MET A 658 -17.47 32.18 15.87
N PHE A 659 -16.34 31.54 16.19
CA PHE A 659 -15.21 31.38 15.27
C PHE A 659 -15.48 30.32 14.19
N ASN A 660 -16.39 29.37 14.40
CA ASN A 660 -16.77 28.34 13.43
C ASN A 660 -17.90 28.77 12.47
N LYS A 661 -18.32 30.04 12.50
CA LYS A 661 -19.37 30.57 11.62
C LYS A 661 -18.89 30.58 10.16
N ILE A 662 -19.61 29.87 9.30
CA ILE A 662 -19.31 29.76 7.87
C ILE A 662 -19.29 31.15 7.24
N GLY A 663 -18.22 31.47 6.50
CA GLY A 663 -18.07 32.73 5.76
C GLY A 663 -17.67 33.93 6.60
N SER A 664 -17.37 33.76 7.89
CA SER A 664 -16.82 34.85 8.70
C SER A 664 -15.38 35.19 8.28
N PRO A 665 -15.06 36.46 7.99
CA PRO A 665 -13.68 36.89 7.71
C PRO A 665 -12.79 36.84 8.96
N PHE A 666 -13.37 36.70 10.16
CA PHE A 666 -12.66 36.79 11.44
C PHE A 666 -12.68 35.49 12.26
N SER A 667 -12.95 34.35 11.63
CA SER A 667 -12.82 33.02 12.26
C SER A 667 -11.44 32.79 12.88
N ILE A 668 -10.37 33.09 12.14
CA ILE A 668 -8.98 32.91 12.57
C ILE A 668 -8.64 33.76 13.81
N PRO A 669 -8.79 35.10 13.81
CA PRO A 669 -8.44 35.90 14.98
C PRO A 669 -9.29 35.58 16.21
N LYS A 670 -10.57 35.22 16.05
CA LYS A 670 -11.41 34.78 17.18
C LYS A 670 -10.90 33.49 17.82
N ALA A 671 -10.56 32.48 17.01
CA ALA A 671 -9.98 31.24 17.51
C ALA A 671 -8.59 31.47 18.14
N ALA A 672 -7.77 32.35 17.55
CA ALA A 672 -6.47 32.69 18.10
C ALA A 672 -6.56 33.40 19.47
N LEU A 673 -7.53 34.30 19.64
CA LEU A 673 -7.85 34.92 20.93
C LEU A 673 -8.34 33.90 21.96
N ALA A 674 -9.20 32.97 21.54
CA ALA A 674 -9.63 31.87 22.40
C ALA A 674 -8.42 31.08 22.93
N LEU A 675 -7.53 30.62 22.03
CA LEU A 675 -6.31 29.91 22.38
C LEU A 675 -5.31 30.72 23.20
N SER A 676 -5.36 32.05 23.11
CA SER A 676 -4.55 32.98 23.92
C SER A 676 -5.09 33.18 25.34
N GLY A 677 -6.20 32.54 25.70
CA GLY A 677 -6.77 32.55 27.05
C GLY A 677 -7.94 33.53 27.25
N PHE A 678 -8.45 34.15 26.18
CA PHE A 678 -9.65 35.01 26.24
C PHE A 678 -10.98 34.23 26.16
N LEU A 679 -10.93 32.90 26.21
CA LEU A 679 -12.11 32.06 26.22
C LEU A 679 -11.88 30.79 27.06
N SER A 680 -12.86 30.39 27.86
CA SER A 680 -12.87 29.08 28.53
C SER A 680 -13.09 27.97 27.51
N PRO A 681 -12.39 26.82 27.59
CA PRO A 681 -11.52 26.35 28.68
C PRO A 681 -10.04 26.77 28.61
N PHE A 682 -9.61 27.55 27.62
CA PHE A 682 -8.19 27.83 27.34
C PHE A 682 -7.55 28.82 28.31
N GLY A 683 -8.34 29.69 28.96
CA GLY A 683 -7.87 30.63 29.97
C GLY A 683 -7.70 29.99 31.36
N ALA A 684 -6.62 30.34 32.06
CA ALA A 684 -6.40 29.89 33.45
C ALA A 684 -7.36 30.55 34.45
N ALA A 685 -7.71 31.82 34.23
CA ALA A 685 -8.65 32.59 35.04
C ALA A 685 -10.05 32.65 34.39
N THR A 686 -11.08 32.80 35.23
CA THR A 686 -12.48 32.89 34.78
C THR A 686 -13.08 34.23 35.16
N TYR A 687 -13.71 34.90 34.19
CA TYR A 687 -14.35 36.20 34.37
C TYR A 687 -15.83 36.12 33.97
N PRO A 688 -16.70 36.97 34.55
CA PRO A 688 -18.14 36.95 34.25
C PRO A 688 -18.47 37.41 32.82
N SER A 689 -17.63 38.23 32.20
CA SER A 689 -17.80 38.71 30.83
C SER A 689 -16.44 38.97 30.16
N LEU A 690 -16.43 39.02 28.83
CA LEU A 690 -15.24 39.37 28.06
C LEU A 690 -14.76 40.79 28.41
N ARG A 691 -15.69 41.73 28.58
CA ARG A 691 -15.39 43.10 29.01
C ARG A 691 -14.63 43.13 30.34
N ALA A 692 -15.10 42.39 31.35
CA ALA A 692 -14.44 42.33 32.64
C ALA A 692 -13.03 41.74 32.54
N GLN A 693 -12.83 40.74 31.66
CA GLN A 693 -11.50 40.20 31.40
C GLN A 693 -10.58 41.24 30.73
N LEU A 694 -11.08 42.02 29.76
CA LEU A 694 -10.30 43.06 29.08
C LEU A 694 -9.97 44.24 30.00
N GLU A 695 -10.87 44.58 30.92
CA GLU A 695 -10.62 45.57 31.97
C GLU A 695 -9.51 45.11 32.93
N ASP A 696 -9.52 43.84 33.34
CA ASP A 696 -8.45 43.25 34.16
C ASP A 696 -7.12 43.10 33.40
N PHE A 697 -7.19 42.76 32.11
CA PHE A 697 -6.03 42.73 31.20
C PHE A 697 -5.40 44.12 31.01
N GLY A 698 -6.18 45.19 31.19
CA GLY A 698 -5.72 46.59 31.18
C GLY A 698 -6.11 47.39 29.94
N CYS A 699 -6.58 46.75 28.87
CA CYS A 699 -7.06 47.41 27.66
C CYS A 699 -7.94 46.48 26.80
N GLY A 700 -8.66 47.06 25.83
CA GLY A 700 -9.17 46.28 24.70
C GLY A 700 -8.09 45.95 23.68
N ILE A 701 -8.44 45.21 22.63
CA ILE A 701 -7.50 44.71 21.62
C ILE A 701 -8.01 45.05 20.22
N GLU A 702 -7.19 45.68 19.39
CA GLU A 702 -7.47 45.86 17.97
C GLU A 702 -6.51 45.01 17.13
N ILE A 703 -7.05 44.07 16.36
CA ILE A 703 -6.33 43.16 15.46
C ILE A 703 -6.65 43.55 14.02
N THR A 704 -5.64 43.92 13.25
CA THR A 704 -5.77 44.24 11.82
C THR A 704 -4.99 43.23 10.99
N LEU A 705 -5.66 42.63 10.01
CA LEU A 705 -5.13 41.59 9.11
C LEU A 705 -4.95 42.16 7.70
N LEU A 706 -3.88 41.73 7.03
CA LEU A 706 -3.66 41.93 5.60
C LEU A 706 -3.17 40.62 4.98
N SER A 707 -3.93 40.11 4.01
CA SER A 707 -3.48 39.04 3.11
C SER A 707 -3.32 39.58 1.70
N ALA A 708 -2.08 39.68 1.21
CA ALA A 708 -1.80 40.07 -0.18
C ALA A 708 -2.06 38.93 -1.20
N ILE A 709 -2.57 37.79 -0.73
CA ILE A 709 -2.83 36.59 -1.53
C ILE A 709 -4.31 36.21 -1.40
N PRO A 710 -5.01 35.89 -2.51
CA PRO A 710 -6.38 35.40 -2.46
C PRO A 710 -6.53 34.11 -1.64
N ALA A 711 -7.67 33.96 -0.98
CA ALA A 711 -8.04 32.67 -0.39
C ALA A 711 -8.11 31.57 -1.46
N GLY A 712 -7.73 30.34 -1.09
CA GLY A 712 -7.69 29.22 -2.06
C GLY A 712 -6.52 29.30 -3.06
N SER A 713 -5.44 30.01 -2.70
CA SER A 713 -4.21 30.09 -3.49
C SER A 713 -3.42 28.78 -3.55
N GLY A 714 -3.62 27.89 -2.59
CA GLY A 714 -2.82 26.67 -2.43
C GLY A 714 -1.48 26.90 -1.73
N LEU A 715 -1.17 28.10 -1.23
CA LEU A 715 0.13 28.43 -0.61
C LEU A 715 0.15 28.35 0.94
N GLY A 716 -0.81 27.65 1.54
CA GLY A 716 -0.93 27.50 3.00
C GLY A 716 -1.38 28.78 3.73
N THR A 717 -2.01 29.71 2.98
CA THR A 717 -2.35 31.06 3.44
C THR A 717 -3.11 31.09 4.77
N SER A 718 -4.09 30.20 4.97
CA SER A 718 -4.93 30.20 6.17
C SER A 718 -4.16 29.81 7.44
N SER A 719 -3.41 28.71 7.42
CA SER A 719 -2.63 28.22 8.56
C SER A 719 -1.49 29.18 8.90
N ILE A 720 -0.83 29.72 7.89
CA ILE A 720 0.26 30.69 8.08
C ILE A 720 -0.28 32.03 8.60
N LEU A 721 -1.45 32.48 8.12
CA LEU A 721 -2.10 33.67 8.68
C LEU A 721 -2.47 33.43 10.16
N ALA A 722 -2.98 32.26 10.50
CA ALA A 722 -3.22 31.88 11.90
C ALA A 722 -1.93 31.91 12.74
N ALA A 723 -0.81 31.39 12.21
CA ALA A 723 0.50 31.48 12.85
C ALA A 723 0.94 32.93 13.07
N THR A 724 0.69 33.80 12.08
CA THR A 724 1.04 35.22 12.12
C THR A 724 0.23 35.96 13.19
N VAL A 725 -1.07 35.65 13.32
CA VAL A 725 -1.93 36.20 14.38
C VAL A 725 -1.50 35.70 15.75
N LEU A 726 -1.28 34.39 15.91
CA LEU A 726 -0.82 33.81 17.17
C LEU A 726 0.55 34.34 17.59
N GLY A 727 1.45 34.57 16.63
CA GLY A 727 2.74 35.21 16.89
C GLY A 727 2.59 36.64 17.41
N ALA A 728 1.71 37.45 16.79
CA ALA A 728 1.43 38.80 17.27
C ALA A 728 0.78 38.79 18.68
N LEU A 729 -0.16 37.88 18.92
CA LEU A 729 -0.82 37.74 20.22
C LEU A 729 0.14 37.19 21.29
N SER A 730 1.08 36.31 20.95
CA SER A 730 2.09 35.82 21.89
C SER A 730 2.92 36.95 22.47
N ASP A 731 3.39 37.85 21.61
CA ASP A 731 4.18 39.03 22.00
C ASP A 731 3.32 40.08 22.72
N PHE A 732 2.11 40.36 22.20
CA PHE A 732 1.20 41.34 22.81
C PHE A 732 0.70 40.93 24.20
N CYS A 733 0.43 39.64 24.40
CA CYS A 733 -0.13 39.07 25.62
C CYS A 733 0.92 38.40 26.54
N GLY A 734 2.22 38.58 26.28
CA GLY A 734 3.30 38.06 27.13
C GLY A 734 3.26 36.54 27.33
N LEU A 735 2.83 35.78 26.31
CA LEU A 735 2.59 34.33 26.42
C LEU A 735 3.87 33.49 26.30
N GLY A 736 4.94 34.07 25.76
CA GLY A 736 6.26 33.44 25.68
C GLY A 736 6.34 32.23 24.74
N TRP A 737 5.41 32.10 23.79
CA TRP A 737 5.41 30.99 22.83
C TRP A 737 6.56 31.11 21.84
N ASP A 738 7.26 30.01 21.63
CA ASP A 738 8.23 29.89 20.54
C ASP A 738 7.54 29.58 19.18
N LYS A 739 8.33 29.43 18.12
CA LYS A 739 7.82 29.11 16.78
C LYS A 739 7.11 27.75 16.71
N ASN A 740 7.58 26.76 17.47
CA ASN A 740 6.97 25.43 17.50
C ASN A 740 5.66 25.46 18.28
N ASP A 741 5.61 26.15 19.42
CA ASP A 741 4.39 26.38 20.20
C ASP A 741 3.31 27.06 19.35
N ILE A 742 3.69 28.09 18.59
CA ILE A 742 2.81 28.78 17.64
C ILE A 742 2.28 27.78 16.61
N CYS A 743 3.16 26.99 15.99
CA CYS A 743 2.76 26.02 14.95
C CYS A 743 1.88 24.89 15.50
N HIS A 744 2.14 24.41 16.72
CA HIS A 744 1.31 23.43 17.39
C HIS A 744 -0.09 24.00 17.70
N ARG A 745 -0.17 25.26 18.14
CA ARG A 745 -1.44 25.98 18.35
C ARG A 745 -2.20 26.23 17.07
N VAL A 746 -1.51 26.43 15.94
CA VAL A 746 -2.16 26.50 14.63
C VAL A 746 -2.83 25.17 14.28
N LEU A 747 -2.17 24.04 14.52
CA LEU A 747 -2.77 22.73 14.27
C LEU A 747 -4.08 22.58 15.05
N VAL A 748 -4.09 22.94 16.33
CA VAL A 748 -5.30 22.93 17.17
C VAL A 748 -6.35 23.93 16.67
N LEU A 749 -5.93 25.14 16.30
CA LEU A 749 -6.81 26.15 15.72
C LEU A 749 -7.53 25.61 14.46
N GLU A 750 -6.82 24.90 13.59
CA GLU A 750 -7.44 24.32 12.39
C GLU A 750 -8.49 23.26 12.70
N GLN A 751 -8.25 22.43 13.72
CA GLN A 751 -9.21 21.44 14.20
C GLN A 751 -10.46 22.08 14.82
N LEU A 752 -10.34 23.30 15.36
CA LEU A 752 -11.49 24.08 15.85
C LEU A 752 -12.28 24.75 14.72
N LEU A 753 -11.63 25.09 13.61
CA LEU A 753 -12.22 25.87 12.51
C LEU A 753 -12.79 25.02 11.36
N THR A 754 -12.22 23.85 11.09
CA THR A 754 -12.45 23.10 9.85
C THR A 754 -12.56 21.59 10.08
N THR A 755 -12.60 20.81 9.00
CA THR A 755 -12.51 19.34 9.03
C THR A 755 -11.10 18.81 9.35
N GLY A 756 -10.18 19.69 9.74
CA GLY A 756 -8.81 19.38 10.13
C GLY A 756 -7.83 19.40 8.96
N GLY A 757 -6.72 20.12 9.12
CA GLY A 757 -5.58 20.11 8.19
C GLY A 757 -4.34 19.42 8.81
N GLY A 758 -3.30 19.28 8.00
CA GLY A 758 -2.01 18.77 8.43
C GLY A 758 -1.13 19.84 9.08
N TRP A 759 0.10 19.49 9.42
CA TRP A 759 1.03 20.41 10.07
C TRP A 759 1.96 21.15 9.09
N GLN A 760 2.01 20.78 7.80
CA GLN A 760 3.05 21.29 6.91
C GLN A 760 2.97 22.80 6.64
N ASP A 761 1.76 23.38 6.65
CA ASP A 761 1.52 24.74 6.18
C ASP A 761 2.15 25.76 7.13
N GLN A 762 1.83 25.62 8.42
CA GLN A 762 2.37 26.49 9.47
C GLN A 762 3.88 26.37 9.57
N TYR A 763 4.43 25.16 9.64
CA TYR A 763 5.89 24.97 9.71
C TYR A 763 6.56 25.46 8.43
N GLY A 764 5.89 25.31 7.28
CA GLY A 764 6.37 25.74 5.98
C GLY A 764 6.59 27.24 5.88
N GLY A 765 5.67 28.06 6.40
CA GLY A 765 5.78 29.53 6.39
C GLY A 765 6.51 30.12 7.61
N VAL A 766 6.38 29.51 8.79
CA VAL A 766 6.96 30.05 10.04
C VAL A 766 8.47 29.88 10.08
N LEU A 767 8.98 28.75 9.56
CA LEU A 767 10.42 28.47 9.50
C LEU A 767 10.99 28.92 8.14
N PRO A 768 12.21 29.49 8.11
CA PRO A 768 12.82 29.96 6.87
C PRO A 768 13.31 28.83 5.96
N GLY A 769 13.68 29.19 4.75
CA GLY A 769 14.48 28.37 3.85
C GLY A 769 13.78 27.11 3.33
N VAL A 770 14.59 26.29 2.67
CA VAL A 770 14.24 24.95 2.19
C VAL A 770 14.49 23.94 3.31
N LYS A 771 13.55 23.05 3.56
CA LYS A 771 13.59 22.18 4.73
C LYS A 771 12.83 20.88 4.53
N LEU A 772 13.37 19.81 5.11
CA LEU A 772 12.69 18.55 5.36
C LEU A 772 12.13 18.58 6.79
N LEU A 773 10.83 18.33 6.90
CA LEU A 773 10.07 18.26 8.15
C LEU A 773 9.63 16.82 8.37
N GLN A 774 9.87 16.26 9.55
CA GLN A 774 9.54 14.86 9.85
C GLN A 774 8.89 14.70 11.23
N THR A 775 7.77 13.97 11.30
CA THR A 775 7.16 13.56 12.57
C THR A 775 7.26 12.06 12.78
N SER A 776 7.18 11.66 14.05
CA SER A 776 6.99 10.27 14.46
C SER A 776 5.50 9.96 14.64
N PRO A 777 5.10 8.67 14.65
CA PRO A 777 3.77 8.28 15.08
C PRO A 777 3.44 8.81 16.49
N GLY A 778 2.19 9.21 16.71
CA GLY A 778 1.70 9.75 17.97
C GLY A 778 0.93 11.06 17.81
N PHE A 779 0.34 11.57 18.89
CA PHE A 779 -0.37 12.85 18.89
C PHE A 779 0.57 14.07 19.01
N GLU A 780 1.83 13.84 19.40
CA GLU A 780 2.87 14.86 19.40
C GLU A 780 3.38 15.13 17.98
N GLN A 781 2.60 15.87 17.21
CA GLN A 781 2.91 16.24 15.83
C GLN A 781 3.79 17.51 15.76
N MET A 782 4.97 17.44 16.39
CA MET A 782 6.01 18.46 16.34
C MET A 782 7.15 17.99 15.43
N PRO A 783 7.27 18.49 14.19
CA PRO A 783 8.24 18.00 13.23
C PRO A 783 9.69 18.34 13.60
N LEU A 784 10.56 17.35 13.50
CA LEU A 784 12.00 17.57 13.39
C LEU A 784 12.30 18.29 12.08
N THR A 785 13.02 19.41 12.16
CA THR A 785 13.40 20.21 10.98
C THR A 785 14.85 19.94 10.58
N ARG A 786 15.08 19.64 9.30
CA ARG A 786 16.40 19.56 8.67
C ARG A 786 16.49 20.55 7.52
N TRP A 787 17.32 21.57 7.65
CA TRP A 787 17.53 22.57 6.61
C TRP A 787 18.32 22.00 5.43
N LEU A 788 17.95 22.43 4.23
CA LEU A 788 18.53 22.02 2.96
C LEU A 788 19.25 23.19 2.28
N PRO A 789 20.24 22.92 1.41
CA PRO A 789 20.87 23.95 0.60
C PRO A 789 19.85 24.69 -0.26
N ASP A 790 19.95 26.02 -0.33
CA ASP A 790 19.11 26.84 -1.20
C ASP A 790 19.73 27.12 -2.57
N THR A 791 20.94 26.60 -2.84
CA THR A 791 21.71 26.83 -4.07
C THR A 791 20.91 26.52 -5.34
N LEU A 792 20.09 25.47 -5.33
CA LEU A 792 19.23 25.13 -6.48
C LEU A 792 18.25 26.26 -6.83
N PHE A 793 17.85 27.08 -5.85
CA PHE A 793 16.87 28.15 -6.00
C PHE A 793 17.52 29.54 -6.15
N THR A 794 18.76 29.71 -5.66
CA THR A 794 19.42 31.01 -5.56
C THR A 794 20.57 31.21 -6.55
N ALA A 795 21.17 30.12 -7.07
CA ALA A 795 22.27 30.21 -8.02
C ALA A 795 21.84 30.90 -9.32
N PRO A 796 22.65 31.81 -9.91
CA PRO A 796 22.29 32.57 -11.10
C PRO A 796 21.82 31.73 -12.29
N GLU A 797 22.42 30.54 -12.48
CA GLU A 797 22.09 29.61 -13.56
C GLU A 797 20.71 28.94 -13.39
N TYR A 798 20.18 28.84 -12.17
CA TYR A 798 18.93 28.13 -11.88
C TYR A 798 17.80 29.04 -11.43
N LYS A 799 18.10 30.17 -10.80
CA LYS A 799 17.13 31.11 -10.21
C LYS A 799 15.99 31.44 -11.19
N ASP A 800 16.34 31.78 -12.43
CA ASP A 800 15.36 32.19 -13.44
C ASP A 800 14.55 31.02 -14.02
N CYS A 801 14.95 29.77 -13.74
CA CYS A 801 14.20 28.58 -14.12
C CYS A 801 13.00 28.32 -13.20
N HIS A 802 12.95 28.92 -12.02
CA HIS A 802 11.85 28.73 -11.07
C HIS A 802 10.74 29.76 -11.33
N LEU A 803 9.55 29.28 -11.67
CA LEU A 803 8.42 30.14 -12.04
C LEU A 803 7.24 29.89 -11.10
N LEU A 804 6.59 30.98 -10.69
CA LEU A 804 5.35 30.96 -9.92
C LEU A 804 4.25 31.69 -10.70
N TYR A 805 3.20 30.96 -11.04
CA TYR A 805 2.10 31.45 -11.86
C TYR A 805 0.77 31.29 -11.13
N TYR A 806 0.05 32.38 -10.92
CA TYR A 806 -1.32 32.32 -10.43
C TYR A 806 -2.24 32.02 -11.59
N THR A 807 -2.99 30.92 -11.51
CA THR A 807 -3.88 30.46 -12.59
C THR A 807 -5.16 31.29 -12.73
N GLY A 808 -5.51 32.07 -11.70
CA GLY A 808 -6.80 32.78 -11.62
C GLY A 808 -7.98 31.89 -11.26
N LEU A 809 -7.79 30.57 -11.16
CA LEU A 809 -8.81 29.62 -10.73
C LEU A 809 -8.73 29.45 -9.21
N THR A 810 -9.87 29.54 -8.53
CA THR A 810 -9.97 29.28 -7.08
C THR A 810 -10.99 28.18 -6.84
N ARG A 811 -10.61 27.12 -6.13
CA ARG A 811 -11.51 26.05 -5.72
C ARG A 811 -11.36 25.78 -4.23
N THR A 812 -12.46 25.50 -3.56
CA THR A 812 -12.45 25.14 -2.14
C THR A 812 -11.94 23.71 -1.96
N ALA A 813 -10.79 23.55 -1.31
CA ALA A 813 -10.13 22.26 -1.07
C ALA A 813 -10.91 21.27 -0.17
N LYS A 814 -12.04 21.69 0.42
CA LYS A 814 -12.78 20.93 1.43
C LYS A 814 -13.24 19.54 0.97
N LYS A 815 -13.68 19.40 -0.29
CA LYS A 815 -14.17 18.11 -0.81
C LYS A 815 -13.03 17.11 -1.04
N ILE A 816 -11.90 17.59 -1.56
CA ILE A 816 -10.68 16.79 -1.81
C ILE A 816 -10.12 16.25 -0.49
N LEU A 817 -9.98 17.14 0.50
CA LEU A 817 -9.49 16.82 1.84
C LEU A 817 -10.35 15.75 2.54
N ALA A 818 -11.68 15.88 2.45
CA ALA A 818 -12.58 14.93 3.11
C ALA A 818 -12.45 13.51 2.53
N GLU A 819 -12.36 13.35 1.21
CA GLU A 819 -12.27 12.02 0.59
C GLU A 819 -10.97 11.30 0.97
N ILE A 820 -9.83 12.00 0.87
CA ILE A 820 -8.51 11.45 1.20
C ILE A 820 -8.47 11.03 2.68
N VAL A 821 -8.95 11.90 3.58
CA VAL A 821 -8.95 11.62 5.03
C VAL A 821 -9.92 10.48 5.37
N ARG A 822 -11.09 10.38 4.72
CA ARG A 822 -11.97 9.21 4.82
C ARG A 822 -11.23 7.93 4.42
N GLY A 823 -10.47 7.98 3.32
CA GLY A 823 -9.61 6.88 2.88
C GLY A 823 -8.59 6.44 3.95
N MET A 824 -7.98 7.41 4.65
CA MET A 824 -7.06 7.15 5.76
C MET A 824 -7.77 6.53 6.97
N PHE A 825 -8.93 7.06 7.38
CA PHE A 825 -9.74 6.51 8.47
C PHE A 825 -10.23 5.08 8.18
N LEU A 826 -10.45 4.74 6.91
CA LEU A 826 -10.88 3.40 6.49
C LEU A 826 -9.71 2.44 6.24
N ASN A 827 -8.46 2.86 6.49
CA ASN A 827 -7.27 2.10 6.13
C ASN A 827 -7.31 1.61 4.67
N SER A 828 -7.76 2.45 3.74
CA SER A 828 -7.87 2.06 2.33
C SER A 828 -6.49 1.67 1.78
N THR A 829 -6.35 0.45 1.28
CA THR A 829 -5.06 -0.10 0.78
C THR A 829 -4.37 0.84 -0.20
N ARG A 830 -5.13 1.33 -1.20
CA ARG A 830 -4.62 2.27 -2.21
C ARG A 830 -4.10 3.57 -1.60
N HIS A 831 -4.86 4.19 -0.69
CA HIS A 831 -4.47 5.46 -0.08
C HIS A 831 -3.24 5.29 0.82
N LEU A 832 -3.24 4.27 1.69
CA LEU A 832 -2.10 4.04 2.59
C LEU A 832 -0.82 3.68 1.84
N SER A 833 -0.91 2.86 0.79
CA SER A 833 0.24 2.52 -0.05
C SER A 833 0.80 3.76 -0.76
N LEU A 834 -0.06 4.58 -1.36
CA LEU A 834 0.36 5.81 -2.03
C LEU A 834 0.98 6.81 -1.04
N LEU A 835 0.39 7.00 0.13
CA LEU A 835 0.95 7.89 1.17
C LEU A 835 2.31 7.40 1.67
N GLN A 836 2.50 6.08 1.81
CA GLN A 836 3.81 5.50 2.12
C GLN A 836 4.82 5.78 1.01
N GLN A 837 4.45 5.60 -0.26
CA GLN A 837 5.31 5.94 -1.40
C GLN A 837 5.67 7.43 -1.42
N MET A 838 4.70 8.32 -1.17
CA MET A 838 4.93 9.78 -1.07
C MET A 838 5.90 10.12 0.06
N LYS A 839 5.79 9.42 1.19
CA LYS A 839 6.71 9.57 2.32
C LYS A 839 8.13 9.13 1.96
N ASP A 840 8.29 7.99 1.32
CA ASP A 840 9.61 7.47 0.93
C ASP A 840 10.23 8.33 -0.18
N HIS A 841 9.42 8.79 -1.13
CA HIS A 841 9.79 9.73 -2.19
C HIS A 841 10.40 11.04 -1.66
N THR A 842 10.02 11.49 -0.46
CA THR A 842 10.64 12.68 0.15
C THR A 842 12.12 12.50 0.43
N LEU A 843 12.57 11.28 0.73
CA LEU A 843 13.99 11.01 1.01
C LEU A 843 14.80 11.00 -0.29
N GLU A 844 14.22 10.53 -1.40
CA GLU A 844 14.83 10.68 -2.72
C GLU A 844 14.98 12.16 -3.11
N MET A 845 13.94 12.97 -2.86
CA MET A 845 13.96 14.43 -3.07
C MET A 845 15.00 15.12 -2.18
N TYR A 846 15.11 14.69 -0.91
CA TYR A 846 16.12 15.19 0.03
C TYR A 846 17.54 14.98 -0.51
N GLU A 847 17.85 13.77 -0.97
CA GLU A 847 19.16 13.43 -1.55
C GLU A 847 19.47 14.24 -2.82
N ALA A 848 18.49 14.42 -3.71
CA ALA A 848 18.67 15.22 -4.93
C ALA A 848 19.02 16.68 -4.61
N ILE A 849 18.34 17.29 -3.64
CA ILE A 849 18.59 18.68 -3.22
C ILE A 849 19.94 18.79 -2.52
N GLN A 850 20.30 17.84 -1.65
CA GLN A 850 21.61 17.78 -0.99
C GLN A 850 22.77 17.76 -1.99
N ARG A 851 22.60 17.03 -3.10
CA ARG A 851 23.61 16.88 -4.17
C ARG A 851 23.57 18.01 -5.20
N ILE A 852 22.62 18.96 -5.09
CA ILE A 852 22.43 20.05 -6.04
C ILE A 852 22.18 19.49 -7.46
N ASP A 853 21.43 18.39 -7.56
CA ASP A 853 21.06 17.77 -8.85
C ASP A 853 19.72 18.31 -9.35
N MET A 854 19.79 19.33 -10.21
CA MET A 854 18.63 20.02 -10.77
C MET A 854 17.76 19.11 -11.66
N LEU A 855 18.38 18.16 -12.37
CA LEU A 855 17.65 17.24 -13.25
C LEU A 855 16.89 16.21 -12.42
N ALA A 856 17.52 15.64 -11.38
CA ALA A 856 16.84 14.74 -10.45
C ALA A 856 15.71 15.46 -9.70
N TYR A 857 15.97 16.68 -9.21
CA TYR A 857 14.95 17.53 -8.57
C TYR A 857 13.72 17.72 -9.46
N GLY A 858 13.92 18.07 -10.73
CA GLY A 858 12.82 18.24 -11.69
C GLY A 858 12.03 16.97 -11.98
N ARG A 859 12.71 15.82 -12.15
CA ARG A 859 12.04 14.52 -12.32
C ARG A 859 11.21 14.15 -11.10
N LEU A 860 11.75 14.33 -9.90
CA LEU A 860 11.06 14.02 -8.65
C LEU A 860 9.88 14.97 -8.41
N LEU A 861 9.98 16.24 -8.82
CA LEU A 861 8.86 17.18 -8.77
C LEU A 861 7.69 16.73 -9.65
N ARG A 862 7.99 16.22 -10.85
CA ARG A 862 6.99 15.64 -11.77
C ARG A 862 6.35 14.38 -11.15
N GLU A 863 7.13 13.55 -10.46
CA GLU A 863 6.62 12.39 -9.74
C GLU A 863 5.70 12.79 -8.58
N THR A 864 6.07 13.79 -7.77
CA THR A 864 5.18 14.35 -6.75
C THR A 864 3.85 14.81 -7.36
N TRP A 865 3.87 15.44 -8.54
CA TRP A 865 2.64 15.84 -9.21
C TRP A 865 1.79 14.64 -9.64
N ARG A 866 2.42 13.58 -10.18
CA ARG A 866 1.74 12.32 -10.52
C ARG A 866 1.09 11.70 -9.28
N GLN A 867 1.82 11.62 -8.17
CA GLN A 867 1.32 11.08 -6.90
C GLN A 867 0.12 11.85 -6.37
N ASN A 868 0.16 13.18 -6.39
CA ASN A 868 -0.98 14.02 -5.98
C ASN A 868 -2.23 13.76 -6.84
N LYS A 869 -2.07 13.59 -8.16
CA LYS A 869 -3.18 13.24 -9.07
C LYS A 869 -3.74 11.84 -8.82
N LEU A 870 -2.89 10.88 -8.43
CA LEU A 870 -3.32 9.53 -8.08
C LEU A 870 -4.06 9.47 -6.75
N LEU A 871 -3.75 10.39 -5.83
CA LEU A 871 -4.37 10.48 -4.52
C LEU A 871 -5.79 11.02 -4.61
N ASP A 872 -6.01 12.05 -5.44
CA ASP A 872 -7.34 12.55 -5.74
C ASP A 872 -7.45 13.10 -7.17
N SER A 873 -8.50 12.67 -7.86
CA SER A 873 -8.81 13.12 -9.23
C SER A 873 -9.23 14.60 -9.29
N GLY A 874 -9.77 15.15 -8.19
CA GLY A 874 -10.12 16.56 -8.06
C GLY A 874 -8.92 17.51 -8.02
N THR A 875 -7.70 17.00 -7.83
CA THR A 875 -6.44 17.75 -7.81
C THR A 875 -6.18 18.49 -9.12
N ASN A 876 -6.57 17.93 -10.26
CA ASN A 876 -6.20 18.45 -11.57
C ASN A 876 -7.40 18.56 -12.53
N PRO A 877 -8.09 19.70 -12.53
CA PRO A 877 -9.19 19.94 -13.46
C PRO A 877 -8.71 20.00 -14.92
N PRO A 878 -9.57 19.70 -15.91
CA PRO A 878 -9.20 19.69 -17.33
C PRO A 878 -8.50 20.97 -17.85
N LEU A 879 -8.86 22.13 -17.30
CA LEU A 879 -8.21 23.40 -17.65
C LEU A 879 -6.76 23.51 -17.18
N ILE A 880 -6.44 22.91 -16.02
CA ILE A 880 -5.06 22.86 -15.53
C ILE A 880 -4.28 21.84 -16.34
N ASP A 881 -4.87 20.69 -16.69
CA ASP A 881 -4.25 19.72 -17.61
C ASP A 881 -3.87 20.35 -18.94
N GLN A 882 -4.78 21.07 -19.59
CA GLN A 882 -4.51 21.74 -20.86
C GLN A 882 -3.37 22.76 -20.76
N LEU A 883 -3.30 23.53 -19.66
CA LEU A 883 -2.17 24.43 -19.43
C LEU A 883 -0.88 23.65 -19.27
N CYS A 884 -0.89 22.58 -18.48
CA CYS A 884 0.28 21.75 -18.20
C CYS A 884 0.82 21.11 -19.50
N ASP A 885 -0.06 20.51 -20.30
CA ASP A 885 0.27 19.92 -21.59
C ASP A 885 0.88 20.95 -22.55
N GLY A 886 0.42 22.21 -22.47
CA GLY A 886 0.94 23.30 -23.27
C GLY A 886 2.38 23.73 -22.92
N ILE A 887 2.91 23.35 -21.76
CA ILE A 887 4.24 23.77 -21.29
C ILE A 887 5.15 22.59 -20.92
N ASP A 888 4.67 21.35 -21.04
CA ASP A 888 5.38 20.15 -20.57
C ASP A 888 6.75 19.99 -21.24
N ASP A 889 6.86 20.33 -22.53
CA ASP A 889 8.09 20.26 -23.30
C ASP A 889 9.16 21.28 -22.85
N LEU A 890 8.75 22.35 -22.17
CA LEU A 890 9.63 23.43 -21.68
C LEU A 890 10.04 23.26 -20.21
N THR A 891 9.43 22.33 -19.49
CA THR A 891 9.62 22.14 -18.05
C THR A 891 10.33 20.83 -17.74
N LEU A 892 11.11 20.82 -16.65
CA LEU A 892 11.59 19.59 -16.02
C LEU A 892 10.48 18.98 -15.15
N GLY A 893 9.69 19.82 -14.47
CA GLY A 893 8.53 19.42 -13.69
C GLY A 893 7.72 20.62 -13.20
N TYR A 894 6.52 20.36 -12.71
CA TYR A 894 5.61 21.38 -12.18
C TYR A 894 4.59 20.73 -11.25
N LYS A 895 3.98 21.52 -10.37
CA LYS A 895 2.87 21.07 -9.52
C LYS A 895 2.06 22.24 -8.97
N LEU A 896 0.83 21.94 -8.55
CA LEU A 896 0.07 22.81 -7.65
C LEU A 896 0.62 22.64 -6.21
N PRO A 897 1.09 23.71 -5.53
CA PRO A 897 1.67 23.64 -4.18
C PRO A 897 0.68 23.41 -3.02
N GLY A 898 -0.56 23.00 -3.30
CA GLY A 898 -1.58 22.82 -2.28
C GLY A 898 -2.45 21.62 -2.60
N ALA A 899 -3.62 21.54 -1.96
CA ALA A 899 -4.57 20.43 -2.13
C ALA A 899 -5.09 20.23 -3.57
N GLY A 900 -4.81 21.15 -4.50
CA GLY A 900 -5.17 21.07 -5.91
C GLY A 900 -6.48 21.76 -6.27
N GLY A 901 -6.90 21.60 -7.54
CA GLY A 901 -8.14 22.16 -8.07
C GLY A 901 -8.06 23.62 -8.56
N GLY A 902 -6.90 24.28 -8.41
CA GLY A 902 -6.66 25.67 -8.81
C GLY A 902 -5.53 26.31 -7.99
N GLY A 903 -5.45 27.64 -8.02
CA GLY A 903 -4.48 28.42 -7.24
C GLY A 903 -3.20 28.73 -8.01
N PHE A 904 -2.06 28.61 -7.34
CA PHE A 904 -0.74 28.78 -7.95
C PHE A 904 -0.23 27.49 -8.57
N LEU A 905 0.48 27.63 -9.70
CA LEU A 905 1.30 26.59 -10.31
C LEU A 905 2.77 26.97 -10.13
N TYR A 906 3.53 26.08 -9.52
CA TYR A 906 4.98 26.16 -9.45
C TYR A 906 5.58 25.32 -10.57
N MET A 907 6.51 25.91 -11.34
CA MET A 907 7.13 25.27 -12.49
C MET A 907 8.65 25.39 -12.42
N LEU A 908 9.31 24.33 -12.86
CA LEU A 908 10.74 24.28 -13.07
C LEU A 908 11.03 24.20 -14.57
N ALA A 909 11.50 25.29 -15.16
CA ALA A 909 11.88 25.32 -16.58
C ALA A 909 13.18 24.53 -16.81
N LYS A 910 13.38 24.06 -18.05
CA LYS A 910 14.62 23.36 -18.46
C LYS A 910 15.84 24.29 -18.52
N SER A 911 15.61 25.57 -18.80
CA SER A 911 16.63 26.60 -18.89
C SER A 911 15.99 27.99 -18.74
N PRO A 912 16.78 29.07 -18.56
CA PRO A 912 16.26 30.44 -18.56
C PRO A 912 15.53 30.81 -19.86
N GLU A 913 15.99 30.33 -21.01
CA GLU A 913 15.32 30.56 -22.31
C GLU A 913 13.96 29.85 -22.38
N ALA A 914 13.87 28.63 -21.83
CA ALA A 914 12.60 27.92 -21.73
C ALA A 914 11.65 28.66 -20.78
N ALA A 915 12.17 29.24 -19.69
CA ALA A 915 11.41 30.03 -18.74
C ALA A 915 10.76 31.26 -19.42
N GLU A 916 11.50 31.99 -20.25
CA GLU A 916 10.95 33.12 -21.00
C GLU A 916 9.91 32.71 -22.05
N ARG A 917 10.09 31.57 -22.70
CA ARG A 917 9.06 31.01 -23.60
C ARG A 917 7.78 30.68 -22.85
N ILE A 918 7.88 30.10 -21.65
CA ILE A 918 6.72 29.84 -20.79
C ILE A 918 6.04 31.17 -20.40
N ARG A 919 6.82 32.17 -19.97
CA ARG A 919 6.29 33.50 -19.60
C ARG A 919 5.51 34.14 -20.75
N THR A 920 6.09 34.15 -21.95
CA THR A 920 5.45 34.70 -23.15
C THR A 920 4.15 33.96 -23.47
N LYS A 921 4.19 32.62 -23.51
CA LYS A 921 3.03 31.78 -23.87
C LYS A 921 1.86 31.98 -22.91
N LEU A 922 2.11 31.97 -21.60
CA LEU A 922 1.06 32.12 -20.58
C LEU A 922 0.57 33.57 -20.44
N ALA A 923 1.37 34.56 -20.82
CA ALA A 923 0.94 35.96 -20.88
C ALA A 923 0.03 36.25 -22.08
N GLU A 924 0.30 35.62 -23.23
CA GLU A 924 -0.53 35.74 -24.44
C GLU A 924 -1.86 34.98 -24.32
N GLN A 925 -1.87 33.87 -23.58
CA GLN A 925 -3.02 32.99 -23.40
C GLN A 925 -3.34 32.74 -21.91
N PRO A 926 -3.77 33.76 -21.16
CA PRO A 926 -4.09 33.60 -19.75
C PRO A 926 -5.38 32.77 -19.56
N LEU A 927 -5.33 31.79 -18.64
CA LEU A 927 -6.49 30.96 -18.26
C LEU A 927 -7.67 31.76 -17.67
N GLY A 928 -7.38 32.90 -17.05
CA GLY A 928 -8.35 33.71 -16.36
C GLY A 928 -7.92 35.17 -16.28
N LYS A 929 -8.88 36.06 -16.03
CA LYS A 929 -8.66 37.52 -16.02
C LYS A 929 -7.57 37.97 -15.03
N ASN A 930 -7.39 37.23 -13.94
CA ASN A 930 -6.43 37.55 -12.88
C ASN A 930 -5.14 36.72 -12.98
N ALA A 931 -5.00 35.87 -13.98
CA ALA A 931 -3.87 34.98 -14.12
C ALA A 931 -2.60 35.78 -14.43
N ARG A 932 -1.50 35.49 -13.71
CA ARG A 932 -0.28 36.29 -13.78
C ARG A 932 0.92 35.58 -13.15
N PHE A 933 2.12 35.93 -13.60
CA PHE A 933 3.34 35.58 -12.89
C PHE A 933 3.50 36.42 -11.63
N VAL A 934 4.14 35.83 -10.62
CA VAL A 934 4.55 36.52 -9.40
C VAL A 934 6.01 36.23 -9.14
N ASP A 935 6.77 37.26 -8.81
CA ASP A 935 8.16 37.08 -8.41
C ASP A 935 8.22 36.42 -7.05
N MET A 936 9.09 35.43 -6.92
CA MET A 936 9.32 34.72 -5.67
C MET A 936 10.80 34.67 -5.32
N SER A 937 11.08 34.71 -4.02
CA SER A 937 12.41 34.48 -3.46
C SER A 937 12.30 33.63 -2.21
N ILE A 938 13.29 32.78 -1.95
CA ILE A 938 13.35 32.00 -0.70
C ILE A 938 13.45 32.97 0.48
N SER A 939 12.57 32.80 1.47
CA SER A 939 12.60 33.62 2.68
C SER A 939 13.66 33.11 3.65
N GLN A 940 14.56 34.00 4.07
CA GLN A 940 15.66 33.69 4.97
C GLN A 940 15.27 33.84 6.45
N THR A 941 14.10 34.40 6.75
CA THR A 941 13.71 34.76 8.13
C THR A 941 12.50 34.00 8.66
N GLY A 942 11.60 33.54 7.79
CA GLY A 942 10.32 32.95 8.22
C GLY A 942 9.45 33.99 8.93
N LEU A 943 8.59 33.55 9.86
CA LEU A 943 7.79 34.44 10.72
C LEU A 943 8.69 35.43 11.46
N GLN A 944 8.35 36.73 11.37
CA GLN A 944 8.99 37.82 12.12
C GLN A 944 7.94 38.58 12.93
N ILE A 945 8.31 38.96 14.15
CA ILE A 945 7.50 39.78 15.05
C ILE A 945 8.38 40.95 15.50
N SER A 946 7.83 42.15 15.46
CA SER A 946 8.51 43.39 15.85
C SER A 946 7.52 44.35 16.51
N ARG A 947 8.00 45.18 17.44
CA ARG A 947 7.24 46.28 18.05
C ARG A 947 7.67 47.59 17.39
N SER A 948 6.72 48.49 17.13
CA SER A 948 6.97 49.86 16.64
C SER A 948 6.45 50.90 17.59
#